data_AF-A0A2K3D035-F1
#
_entry.id   AF-A0A2K3D035-F1
#
_cell.length_a   1.000
_cell.length_b   1.000
_cell.length_c   1.000
_cell.angle_alpha   90.00
_cell.angle_beta   90.00
_cell.angle_gamma   90.00
#
_symmetry.space_group_name_H-M   'P 1'
#
loop_
_entity.id
_entity.type
_entity.pdbx_description
1 polymer ?
#
loop_
_entity_poly.entity_id
_entity_poly.type
_entity_poly.pdbx_seq_one_letter_code
_entity_poly.pdbx_strand_id
1 'polypeptide(L)'
;MPRDRLRLVVSHGARRLPGPPVLSVIAIALAVLAQHTRAKPCAAGCTVYGTCNEELGRCDCPRNRTGPACHQPLSRKALAERCRLLGTQDVNKCNSEANTCINGCHGPTRGACVAGFCHCRPGYFGNDCALSLGGADGKTPVVLSDRGYTPRAVGPRVYIYDLPPELTTWRSDINLDRWTIRHFLEMLTASGARVADGAKADWYFIPVRLRSSSDAYVLQRAIHHLRHAHPWFNATGGGRHFVIAVGDMGRLESERGPLSANVTFVSHWGLASSKKAERLNSSPWRASHRNATDIVLPVYISLRKLEKYGITRSRHHPKFATMAPPEIRERNGPLFWFAGRICQDRSKPATDGVWPNCPGAMGYSAMTRQAVHFHHWDRPGYFVAPGDKNYSRHLLTSKFCFGAMGGGHGQRQLQAALAGCVPVVIGDGVLEAWEPYLDWNDFGVRVAEADIPRLHTILGAIGPEEYARKVRSLRCAAQHMAFSSVTGAYMGESGRFDAFETLLAVLAARARHPDTPPERLRQADPVLDAFMDCREGPDGGGAALVREDVKVDVGRGPPLGREVRRPEGKAVTAGQTAPQLIVQHQRKALALRAGATAASAERHSVSEALLGSVGQQGAARHGPAGERRSLLGAKGNHDHKPRQRHRPAVAQKPSGMAAASMHNATAIIRPRRVCSVSPFDTEDPAAFPCRSLVKGIYSPPPGGLICAGVGSVSQCPRLWS
;
A
#
# COMPACT_ATOMS: atom_id res chain seq x y z
N MET A 1 28.09 -15.38 69.91
CA MET A 1 29.23 -16.22 69.47
C MET A 1 28.77 -17.66 69.47
N PRO A 2 29.45 -18.59 68.76
CA PRO A 2 30.53 -18.40 67.77
C PRO A 2 29.94 -18.08 66.37
N ARG A 3 30.55 -17.35 65.41
CA ARG A 3 31.95 -17.16 64.97
C ARG A 3 32.62 -18.41 64.37
N ASP A 4 32.61 -18.48 63.04
CA ASP A 4 33.79 -18.70 62.17
C ASP A 4 33.40 -18.31 60.74
N ARG A 5 33.95 -17.25 60.11
CA ARG A 5 35.32 -17.07 59.59
C ARG A 5 35.74 -18.15 58.58
N LEU A 6 35.36 -17.97 57.31
CA LEU A 6 36.22 -18.37 56.19
C LEU A 6 36.80 -17.15 55.47
N ARG A 7 38.08 -17.25 55.12
CA ARG A 7 38.90 -16.16 54.57
C ARG A 7 38.66 -15.99 53.07
N LEU A 8 38.70 -14.75 52.59
CA LEU A 8 39.06 -14.50 51.19
C LEU A 8 40.47 -15.04 50.93
N VAL A 9 40.63 -15.86 49.89
CA VAL A 9 41.91 -16.13 49.25
C VAL A 9 41.82 -15.63 47.82
N VAL A 10 42.46 -14.50 47.55
CA VAL A 10 42.63 -13.96 46.20
C VAL A 10 43.84 -14.65 45.58
N SER A 11 43.62 -15.61 44.68
CA SER A 11 44.69 -16.16 43.83
C SER A 11 44.62 -15.56 42.43
N HIS A 12 45.62 -14.74 42.08
CA HIS A 12 45.81 -14.29 40.71
C HIS A 12 46.23 -15.47 39.83
N GLY A 13 45.49 -15.73 38.75
CA GLY A 13 45.67 -16.93 37.92
C GLY A 13 45.29 -16.72 36.45
N ALA A 14 45.70 -15.61 35.84
CA ALA A 14 45.41 -15.31 34.45
C ALA A 14 46.22 -16.20 33.48
N ARG A 15 45.72 -17.41 33.18
CA ARG A 15 46.20 -18.20 32.03
C ARG A 15 45.46 -17.78 30.77
N ARG A 16 46.11 -17.00 29.90
CA ARG A 16 45.63 -16.74 28.54
C ARG A 16 45.69 -18.04 27.74
N LEU A 17 44.55 -18.53 27.28
CA LEU A 17 44.51 -19.51 26.19
C LEU A 17 44.84 -18.77 24.87
N PRO A 18 45.68 -19.33 23.98
CA PRO A 18 45.94 -18.74 22.68
C PRO A 18 44.67 -18.87 21.82
N GLY A 19 44.09 -17.73 21.42
CA GLY A 19 43.07 -17.70 20.39
C GLY A 19 43.64 -18.17 19.04
N PRO A 20 42.82 -18.72 18.12
CA PRO A 20 43.28 -19.09 16.80
C PRO A 20 43.82 -17.85 16.06
N PRO A 21 44.82 -18.01 15.16
CA PRO A 21 45.40 -16.88 14.45
C PRO A 21 44.33 -16.14 13.63
N VAL A 22 44.33 -14.81 13.73
CA VAL A 22 43.33 -13.91 13.11
C VAL A 22 43.16 -14.16 11.60
N LEU A 23 44.24 -14.58 10.94
CA LEU A 23 44.26 -15.03 9.54
C LEU A 23 43.26 -16.16 9.24
N SER A 24 43.05 -17.12 10.15
CA SER A 24 42.11 -18.22 9.93
C SER A 24 40.65 -17.78 10.03
N VAL A 25 40.32 -16.81 10.88
CA VAL A 25 38.95 -16.29 10.99
C VAL A 25 38.58 -15.46 9.75
N ILE A 26 39.53 -14.66 9.25
CA ILE A 26 39.36 -13.91 7.99
C ILE A 26 39.27 -14.87 6.80
N ALA A 27 40.12 -15.91 6.74
CA ALA A 27 40.05 -16.92 5.69
C ALA A 27 38.73 -17.72 5.70
N ILE A 28 38.19 -18.05 6.88
CA ILE A 28 36.87 -18.70 7.00
C ILE A 28 35.74 -17.73 6.60
N ALA A 29 35.79 -16.46 7.01
CA ALA A 29 34.81 -15.46 6.60
C ALA A 29 34.82 -15.24 5.07
N LEU A 30 36.01 -15.14 4.47
CA LEU A 30 36.20 -15.06 3.02
C LEU A 30 35.79 -16.35 2.31
N ALA A 31 36.00 -17.53 2.90
CA ALA A 31 35.53 -18.80 2.34
C ALA A 31 34.00 -18.94 2.39
N VAL A 32 33.35 -18.49 3.46
CA VAL A 32 31.87 -18.46 3.58
C VAL A 32 31.26 -17.45 2.60
N LEU A 33 31.92 -16.31 2.38
CA LEU A 33 31.58 -15.36 1.30
C LEU A 33 31.81 -15.99 -0.09
N ALA A 34 32.93 -16.69 -0.30
CA ALA A 34 33.29 -17.28 -1.59
C ALA A 34 32.42 -18.49 -1.98
N GLN A 35 31.91 -19.28 -1.02
CA GLN A 35 31.02 -20.41 -1.28
C GLN A 35 29.67 -20.02 -1.90
N HIS A 36 29.30 -18.74 -1.88
CA HIS A 36 28.08 -18.22 -2.53
C HIS A 36 28.27 -17.84 -4.02
N THR A 37 29.46 -18.04 -4.62
CA THR A 37 29.83 -17.39 -5.91
C THR A 37 29.50 -18.14 -7.21
N ARG A 38 28.69 -19.21 -7.13
CA ARG A 38 28.00 -19.81 -8.30
C ARG A 38 26.53 -20.02 -8.00
N ALA A 39 25.68 -19.14 -8.53
CA ALA A 39 24.27 -19.43 -8.73
C ALA A 39 24.13 -20.78 -9.44
N LYS A 40 23.27 -21.66 -8.91
CA LYS A 40 22.98 -22.93 -9.58
C LYS A 40 22.13 -22.63 -10.82
N PRO A 41 22.33 -23.32 -11.95
CA PRO A 41 21.41 -23.18 -13.07
C PRO A 41 20.03 -23.71 -12.67
N CYS A 42 18.96 -23.00 -13.05
CA CYS A 42 17.61 -23.53 -12.96
C CYS A 42 17.47 -24.82 -13.79
N ALA A 43 16.48 -25.65 -13.46
CA ALA A 43 16.19 -26.85 -14.22
C ALA A 43 15.91 -26.53 -15.71
N ALA A 44 16.42 -27.39 -16.60
CA ALA A 44 16.22 -27.23 -18.05
C ALA A 44 14.72 -27.14 -18.40
N GLY A 45 14.37 -26.19 -19.26
CA GLY A 45 12.97 -25.92 -19.65
C GLY A 45 12.14 -25.10 -18.64
N CYS A 46 12.71 -24.68 -17.49
CA CYS A 46 12.00 -23.89 -16.48
C CYS A 46 11.24 -22.69 -17.07
N THR A 47 11.93 -21.87 -17.90
CA THR A 47 11.39 -20.64 -18.49
C THR A 47 10.21 -20.85 -19.46
N VAL A 48 9.94 -22.09 -19.87
CA VAL A 48 8.77 -22.43 -20.72
C VAL A 48 7.47 -22.38 -19.90
N TYR A 49 7.53 -22.74 -18.61
CA TYR A 49 6.34 -22.97 -17.78
C TYR A 49 6.35 -22.25 -16.43
N GLY A 50 7.46 -21.61 -16.07
CA GLY A 50 7.66 -20.86 -14.84
C GLY A 50 8.76 -19.82 -15.00
N THR A 51 9.16 -19.20 -13.89
CA THR A 51 10.20 -18.18 -13.85
C THR A 51 11.48 -18.78 -13.26
N CYS A 52 12.61 -18.64 -13.94
CA CYS A 52 13.89 -18.98 -13.34
C CYS A 52 14.34 -17.83 -12.44
N ASN A 53 14.41 -18.03 -11.12
CA ASN A 53 15.15 -17.13 -10.25
C ASN A 53 16.65 -17.44 -10.43
N GLU A 54 17.32 -16.58 -11.18
CA GLU A 54 18.73 -16.74 -11.57
C GLU A 54 19.72 -16.45 -10.44
N GLU A 55 19.31 -15.75 -9.37
CA GLU A 55 20.11 -15.56 -8.14
C GLU A 55 20.25 -16.86 -7.35
N LEU A 56 19.14 -17.61 -7.21
CA LEU A 56 19.03 -18.78 -6.33
C LEU A 56 19.05 -20.13 -7.09
N GLY A 57 18.94 -20.13 -8.43
CA GLY A 57 18.77 -21.33 -9.23
C GLY A 57 17.42 -22.03 -9.05
N ARG A 58 16.41 -21.30 -8.58
CA ARG A 58 15.08 -21.82 -8.22
C ARG A 58 14.12 -21.65 -9.38
N CYS A 59 13.44 -22.73 -9.78
CA CYS A 59 12.34 -22.60 -10.75
C CYS A 59 11.02 -22.32 -10.03
N ASP A 60 10.47 -21.14 -10.26
CA ASP A 60 9.24 -20.66 -9.65
C ASP A 60 8.03 -20.99 -10.52
N CYS A 61 7.15 -21.85 -10.01
CA CYS A 61 6.01 -22.34 -10.77
C CYS A 61 4.74 -21.49 -10.57
N PRO A 62 3.92 -21.31 -11.61
CA PRO A 62 2.55 -20.85 -11.45
C PRO A 62 1.73 -21.88 -10.66
N ARG A 63 0.65 -21.40 -10.04
CA ARG A 63 -0.20 -22.13 -9.07
C ARG A 63 -0.65 -23.50 -9.56
N ASN A 64 -0.90 -23.64 -10.86
CA ASN A 64 -1.43 -24.82 -11.53
C ASN A 64 -0.37 -25.83 -11.99
N ARG A 65 0.92 -25.60 -11.70
CA ARG A 65 2.04 -26.43 -12.15
C ARG A 65 2.94 -26.90 -11.00
N THR A 66 3.77 -27.89 -11.29
CA THR A 66 4.70 -28.52 -10.35
C THR A 66 5.87 -29.20 -11.07
N GLY A 67 6.80 -29.78 -10.30
CA GLY A 67 8.03 -30.39 -10.80
C GLY A 67 9.18 -29.39 -10.97
N PRO A 68 10.43 -29.87 -11.12
CA PRO A 68 11.63 -29.03 -11.04
C PRO A 68 11.73 -27.94 -12.11
N ALA A 69 11.04 -28.13 -13.25
CA ALA A 69 10.96 -27.18 -14.36
C ALA A 69 9.51 -26.73 -14.66
N CYS A 70 8.58 -26.90 -13.70
CA CYS A 70 7.15 -26.57 -13.83
C CYS A 70 6.40 -27.24 -15.00
N HIS A 71 6.98 -28.25 -15.64
CA HIS A 71 6.41 -28.92 -16.81
C HIS A 71 5.13 -29.69 -16.49
N GLN A 72 4.95 -30.15 -15.25
CA GLN A 72 3.82 -30.99 -14.84
C GLN A 72 2.61 -30.11 -14.49
N PRO A 73 1.48 -30.21 -15.22
CA PRO A 73 0.22 -29.61 -14.77
C PRO A 73 -0.32 -30.37 -13.56
N LEU A 74 -0.94 -29.67 -12.60
CA LEU A 74 -1.66 -30.32 -11.51
C LEU A 74 -2.97 -30.95 -12.01
N SER A 75 -3.30 -32.11 -11.45
CA SER A 75 -4.65 -32.67 -11.59
C SER A 75 -5.69 -31.73 -10.97
N ARG A 76 -6.94 -31.78 -11.47
CA ARG A 76 -8.04 -30.94 -10.97
C ARG A 76 -8.23 -31.06 -9.45
N LYS A 77 -8.03 -32.25 -8.88
CA LYS A 77 -8.09 -32.51 -7.42
C LYS A 77 -6.93 -31.84 -6.68
N ALA A 78 -5.68 -31.98 -7.16
CA ALA A 78 -4.52 -31.37 -6.53
C ALA A 78 -4.55 -29.84 -6.60
N LEU A 79 -5.01 -29.29 -7.72
CA LEU A 79 -5.26 -27.86 -7.89
C LEU A 79 -6.37 -27.37 -6.94
N ALA A 80 -7.50 -28.08 -6.82
CA ALA A 80 -8.58 -27.73 -5.89
C ALA A 80 -8.09 -27.67 -4.44
N GLU A 81 -7.29 -28.65 -4.00
CA GLU A 81 -6.71 -28.65 -2.66
C GLU A 81 -5.71 -27.50 -2.45
N ARG A 82 -4.83 -27.24 -3.43
CA ARG A 82 -3.92 -26.07 -3.39
C ARG A 82 -4.70 -24.76 -3.29
N CYS A 83 -5.77 -24.60 -4.06
CA CYS A 83 -6.66 -23.44 -4.00
C CYS A 83 -7.34 -23.28 -2.63
N ARG A 84 -7.81 -24.39 -2.04
CA ARG A 84 -8.39 -24.43 -0.69
C ARG A 84 -7.40 -23.93 0.36
N LEU A 85 -6.16 -24.42 0.33
CA LEU A 85 -5.07 -23.97 1.21
C LEU A 85 -4.72 -22.48 1.03
N LEU A 86 -4.89 -21.94 -0.17
CA LEU A 86 -4.71 -20.51 -0.48
C LEU A 86 -5.90 -19.64 -0.07
N GLY A 87 -7.02 -20.25 0.35
CA GLY A 87 -8.23 -19.56 0.84
C GLY A 87 -9.31 -19.35 -0.21
N THR A 88 -9.40 -20.18 -1.26
CA THR A 88 -10.52 -20.18 -2.21
C THR A 88 -10.98 -21.60 -2.55
N GLN A 89 -12.28 -21.86 -2.40
CA GLN A 89 -12.90 -23.13 -2.84
C GLN A 89 -13.18 -23.13 -4.35
N ASP A 90 -13.21 -21.96 -4.98
CA ASP A 90 -13.47 -21.78 -6.41
C ASP A 90 -12.15 -21.84 -7.19
N VAL A 91 -11.96 -22.96 -7.91
CA VAL A 91 -10.79 -23.22 -8.76
C VAL A 91 -10.72 -22.29 -9.98
N ASN A 92 -11.87 -21.89 -10.51
CA ASN A 92 -11.92 -21.00 -11.67
C ASN A 92 -11.46 -19.60 -11.26
N LYS A 93 -11.89 -19.09 -10.10
CA LYS A 93 -11.37 -17.85 -9.52
C LYS A 93 -9.90 -17.96 -9.11
N CYS A 94 -9.47 -19.11 -8.58
CA CYS A 94 -8.10 -19.37 -8.17
C CYS A 94 -7.07 -19.19 -9.30
N ASN A 95 -7.42 -19.64 -10.51
CA ASN A 95 -6.62 -19.53 -11.73
C ASN A 95 -7.14 -18.46 -12.72
N SER A 96 -8.03 -17.56 -12.29
CA SER A 96 -8.58 -16.53 -13.18
C SER A 96 -7.55 -15.47 -13.55
N GLU A 97 -7.59 -15.00 -14.78
CA GLU A 97 -6.85 -13.81 -15.24
C GLU A 97 -7.26 -12.51 -14.51
N ALA A 98 -8.39 -12.52 -13.78
CA ALA A 98 -8.76 -11.43 -12.88
C ALA A 98 -7.87 -11.31 -11.63
N ASN A 99 -6.97 -12.28 -11.38
CA ASN A 99 -5.89 -12.13 -10.40
C ASN A 99 -4.77 -11.28 -11.04
N THR A 100 -4.55 -10.09 -10.51
CA THR A 100 -3.56 -9.14 -11.05
C THR A 100 -2.14 -9.45 -10.58
N CYS A 101 -1.14 -9.08 -11.36
CA CYS A 101 0.26 -9.26 -10.97
C CYS A 101 0.89 -7.97 -10.47
N ILE A 102 1.84 -8.10 -9.53
CA ILE A 102 2.59 -6.99 -8.94
C ILE A 102 3.25 -6.18 -10.06
N ASN A 103 3.01 -4.87 -10.09
CA ASN A 103 3.50 -3.94 -11.13
C ASN A 103 3.21 -4.38 -12.58
N GLY A 104 2.22 -5.25 -12.81
CA GLY A 104 1.95 -5.84 -14.12
C GLY A 104 3.12 -6.60 -14.74
N CYS A 105 4.00 -7.19 -13.91
CA CYS A 105 5.24 -7.85 -14.33
C CYS A 105 6.21 -6.93 -15.13
N HIS A 106 6.14 -5.62 -14.87
CA HIS A 106 6.78 -4.53 -15.65
C HIS A 106 6.44 -4.53 -17.15
N GLY A 107 5.33 -5.17 -17.53
CA GLY A 107 4.80 -5.19 -18.88
C GLY A 107 5.44 -6.24 -19.80
N PRO A 108 4.96 -6.34 -21.05
CA PRO A 108 5.19 -7.49 -21.92
C PRO A 108 6.64 -7.70 -22.33
N THR A 109 7.53 -6.71 -22.15
CA THR A 109 8.97 -6.87 -22.46
C THR A 109 9.73 -7.67 -21.41
N ARG A 110 9.22 -7.75 -20.17
CA ARG A 110 9.84 -8.46 -19.04
C ARG A 110 9.08 -9.69 -18.58
N GLY A 111 7.75 -9.69 -18.66
CA GLY A 111 6.95 -10.88 -18.31
C GLY A 111 5.48 -10.79 -18.70
N ALA A 112 4.77 -11.89 -18.51
CA ALA A 112 3.33 -12.00 -18.66
C ALA A 112 2.68 -12.34 -17.31
N CYS A 113 1.49 -11.80 -17.05
CA CYS A 113 0.73 -12.13 -15.86
C CYS A 113 -0.10 -13.40 -16.10
N VAL A 114 0.18 -14.45 -15.33
CA VAL A 114 -0.50 -15.74 -15.39
C VAL A 114 -1.25 -15.93 -14.07
N ALA A 115 -2.50 -15.47 -14.02
CA ALA A 115 -3.38 -15.54 -12.85
C ALA A 115 -2.70 -15.09 -11.54
N GLY A 116 -2.11 -13.89 -11.52
CA GLY A 116 -1.44 -13.31 -10.35
C GLY A 116 0.01 -13.78 -10.11
N PHE A 117 0.51 -14.73 -10.91
CA PHE A 117 1.93 -15.09 -10.95
C PHE A 117 2.62 -14.39 -12.15
N CYS A 118 3.80 -13.82 -11.94
CA CYS A 118 4.60 -13.25 -13.02
C CYS A 118 5.47 -14.33 -13.69
N HIS A 119 5.09 -14.71 -14.91
CA HIS A 119 5.93 -15.54 -15.79
C HIS A 119 6.89 -14.61 -16.54
N CYS A 120 8.14 -14.55 -16.05
CA CYS A 120 9.16 -13.68 -16.60
C CYS A 120 9.82 -14.30 -17.83
N ARG A 121 10.26 -13.44 -18.75
CA ARG A 121 11.11 -13.86 -19.87
C ARG A 121 12.51 -14.25 -19.36
N PRO A 122 13.24 -15.12 -20.07
CA PRO A 122 14.63 -15.47 -19.72
C PRO A 122 15.50 -14.22 -19.48
N GLY A 123 16.39 -14.27 -18.48
CA GLY A 123 17.18 -13.11 -18.03
C GLY A 123 16.47 -12.23 -17.00
N TYR A 124 15.16 -12.42 -16.78
CA TYR A 124 14.38 -11.65 -15.80
C TYR A 124 13.72 -12.53 -14.74
N PHE A 125 13.70 -12.03 -13.51
CA PHE A 125 13.14 -12.75 -12.38
C PHE A 125 12.60 -11.83 -11.27
N GLY A 126 12.13 -12.47 -10.20
CA GLY A 126 11.50 -11.84 -9.06
C GLY A 126 9.98 -11.77 -9.18
N ASN A 127 9.31 -11.59 -8.04
CA ASN A 127 7.85 -11.50 -7.91
C ASN A 127 7.15 -10.52 -8.89
N ASP A 128 7.86 -9.52 -9.43
CA ASP A 128 7.37 -8.57 -10.44
C ASP A 128 8.18 -8.54 -11.75
N CYS A 129 9.09 -9.49 -12.01
CA CYS A 129 10.05 -9.47 -13.12
C CYS A 129 10.99 -8.25 -13.16
N ALA A 130 11.18 -7.55 -12.03
CA ALA A 130 12.06 -6.38 -11.97
C ALA A 130 13.55 -6.74 -11.95
N LEU A 131 13.94 -7.95 -11.53
CA LEU A 131 15.34 -8.33 -11.37
C LEU A 131 15.89 -8.94 -12.67
N SER A 132 17.21 -8.83 -12.82
CA SER A 132 18.04 -9.45 -13.85
C SER A 132 19.47 -9.50 -13.32
N LEU A 133 20.27 -10.48 -13.70
CA LEU A 133 21.70 -10.46 -13.40
C LEU A 133 22.40 -9.47 -14.36
N GLY A 134 23.27 -8.60 -13.83
CA GLY A 134 23.87 -7.54 -14.65
C GLY A 134 24.66 -6.47 -13.90
N GLY A 135 25.07 -6.72 -12.65
CA GLY A 135 26.03 -5.86 -11.95
C GLY A 135 27.42 -5.90 -12.60
N ALA A 136 28.38 -5.17 -12.02
CA ALA A 136 29.74 -5.06 -12.55
C ALA A 136 30.50 -6.40 -12.66
N ASP A 137 30.03 -7.44 -11.94
CA ASP A 137 30.53 -8.82 -11.94
C ASP A 137 29.73 -9.77 -12.86
N GLY A 138 28.70 -9.27 -13.54
CA GLY A 138 27.74 -10.06 -14.33
C GLY A 138 26.85 -11.01 -13.52
N LYS A 139 26.93 -11.00 -12.18
CA LYS A 139 26.26 -11.96 -11.28
C LYS A 139 25.42 -11.31 -10.20
N THR A 140 25.71 -10.06 -9.85
CA THR A 140 24.92 -9.29 -8.90
C THR A 140 23.58 -8.91 -9.55
N PRO A 141 22.44 -9.12 -8.88
CA PRO A 141 21.14 -8.69 -9.36
C PRO A 141 21.03 -7.16 -9.50
N VAL A 142 20.28 -6.70 -10.50
CA VAL A 142 20.00 -5.29 -10.78
C VAL A 142 18.48 -5.11 -10.93
N VAL A 143 17.93 -4.05 -10.33
CA VAL A 143 16.53 -3.64 -10.54
C VAL A 143 16.42 -2.93 -11.88
N LEU A 144 15.52 -3.39 -12.76
CA LEU A 144 15.10 -2.71 -13.99
C LEU A 144 16.28 -2.21 -14.86
N SER A 145 17.25 -3.09 -15.09
CA SER A 145 18.49 -2.85 -15.86
C SER A 145 18.29 -2.22 -17.25
N ASP A 146 17.17 -2.49 -17.92
CA ASP A 146 16.80 -1.97 -19.24
C ASP A 146 16.06 -0.62 -19.20
N ARG A 147 15.76 -0.07 -18.00
CA ARG A 147 14.89 1.11 -17.84
C ARG A 147 15.49 2.25 -17.03
N GLY A 148 16.81 2.25 -16.82
CA GLY A 148 17.52 3.35 -16.15
C GLY A 148 17.05 3.57 -14.70
N TYR A 149 16.79 2.49 -13.97
CA TYR A 149 16.40 2.60 -12.56
C TYR A 149 17.57 3.03 -11.70
N THR A 150 17.37 4.15 -11.00
CA THR A 150 18.32 4.69 -10.04
C THR A 150 17.72 4.59 -8.64
N PRO A 151 18.36 3.90 -7.69
CA PRO A 151 17.95 3.95 -6.29
C PRO A 151 17.95 5.40 -5.77
N ARG A 152 16.98 5.75 -4.92
CA ARG A 152 16.88 7.10 -4.35
C ARG A 152 18.11 7.45 -3.51
N ALA A 153 18.59 8.69 -3.63
CA ALA A 153 19.77 9.17 -2.91
C ALA A 153 19.54 9.30 -1.39
N VAL A 154 18.32 9.66 -0.99
CA VAL A 154 17.92 9.93 0.40
C VAL A 154 16.81 8.99 0.85
N GLY A 155 16.88 8.46 2.07
CA GLY A 155 15.95 7.48 2.63
C GLY A 155 16.57 6.10 2.80
N PRO A 156 15.82 5.10 3.29
CA PRO A 156 16.37 3.77 3.51
C PRO A 156 16.37 2.96 2.21
N ARG A 157 17.46 2.27 1.94
CA ARG A 157 17.54 1.23 0.91
C ARG A 157 16.88 -0.04 1.43
N VAL A 158 15.87 -0.54 0.73
CA VAL A 158 15.09 -1.70 1.15
C VAL A 158 15.35 -2.86 0.20
N TYR A 159 15.92 -3.96 0.69
CA TYR A 159 15.94 -5.21 -0.08
C TYR A 159 14.61 -5.94 0.12
N ILE A 160 14.05 -6.47 -0.96
CA ILE A 160 12.81 -7.25 -0.94
C ILE A 160 13.17 -8.71 -1.19
N TYR A 161 12.89 -9.57 -0.22
CA TYR A 161 13.16 -10.99 -0.38
C TYR A 161 12.32 -11.64 -1.47
N ASP A 162 12.99 -12.31 -2.41
CA ASP A 162 12.33 -13.08 -3.45
C ASP A 162 11.97 -14.49 -2.97
N LEU A 163 10.94 -14.54 -2.13
CA LEU A 163 10.38 -15.78 -1.58
C LEU A 163 9.71 -16.65 -2.67
N PRO A 164 9.67 -17.98 -2.48
CA PRO A 164 8.91 -18.90 -3.32
C PRO A 164 7.43 -18.46 -3.48
N PRO A 165 6.84 -18.56 -4.69
CA PRO A 165 5.49 -18.10 -5.00
C PRO A 165 4.38 -18.55 -4.05
N GLU A 166 4.50 -19.73 -3.42
CA GLU A 166 3.52 -20.23 -2.46
C GLU A 166 3.45 -19.43 -1.15
N LEU A 167 4.48 -18.63 -0.85
CA LEU A 167 4.55 -17.73 0.30
C LEU A 167 4.13 -16.28 -0.05
N THR A 168 4.05 -15.95 -1.35
CA THR A 168 3.78 -14.60 -1.87
C THR A 168 2.64 -14.55 -2.88
N THR A 169 2.90 -14.89 -4.15
CA THR A 169 2.09 -14.57 -5.34
C THR A 169 1.01 -15.59 -5.69
N TRP A 170 0.98 -16.76 -5.04
CA TRP A 170 -0.08 -17.75 -5.27
C TRP A 170 -1.45 -17.38 -4.68
N ARG A 171 -1.55 -16.42 -3.76
CA ARG A 171 -2.84 -16.01 -3.16
C ARG A 171 -3.72 -15.25 -4.17
N SER A 172 -5.03 -15.39 -4.06
CA SER A 172 -5.96 -14.68 -4.96
C SER A 172 -6.18 -13.23 -4.53
N ASP A 173 -5.85 -12.30 -5.42
CA ASP A 173 -6.07 -10.85 -5.24
C ASP A 173 -7.56 -10.50 -5.14
N ILE A 174 -8.41 -11.26 -5.83
CA ILE A 174 -9.87 -11.07 -5.90
C ILE A 174 -10.49 -11.11 -4.48
N ASN A 175 -9.86 -11.86 -3.57
CA ASN A 175 -10.31 -12.06 -2.18
C ASN A 175 -9.53 -11.20 -1.16
N LEU A 176 -8.68 -10.26 -1.58
CA LEU A 176 -7.95 -9.38 -0.65
C LEU A 176 -8.88 -8.29 -0.06
N ASP A 177 -9.19 -8.40 1.23
CA ASP A 177 -9.95 -7.40 2.00
C ASP A 177 -9.07 -6.30 2.65
N ARG A 178 -7.74 -6.48 2.60
CA ARG A 178 -6.71 -5.57 3.10
C ARG A 178 -5.56 -5.51 2.08
N TRP A 179 -5.43 -4.38 1.39
CA TRP A 179 -4.50 -4.23 0.26
C TRP A 179 -3.10 -3.72 0.66
N THR A 180 -2.89 -3.34 1.92
CA THR A 180 -1.67 -2.66 2.40
C THR A 180 -0.38 -3.38 1.99
N ILE A 181 -0.27 -4.70 2.20
CA ILE A 181 0.95 -5.47 1.91
C ILE A 181 1.28 -5.46 0.40
N ARG A 182 0.28 -5.76 -0.43
CA ARG A 182 0.40 -5.73 -1.90
C ARG A 182 0.76 -4.34 -2.39
N HIS A 183 0.12 -3.32 -1.82
CA HIS A 183 0.38 -1.94 -2.17
C HIS A 183 1.82 -1.51 -1.85
N PHE A 184 2.32 -1.78 -0.64
CA PHE A 184 3.71 -1.48 -0.27
C PHE A 184 4.73 -2.20 -1.17
N LEU A 185 4.46 -3.45 -1.54
CA LEU A 185 5.33 -4.23 -2.43
C LEU A 185 5.44 -3.60 -3.84
N GLU A 186 4.33 -3.12 -4.40
CA GLU A 186 4.32 -2.38 -5.66
C GLU A 186 5.08 -1.05 -5.54
N MET A 187 4.85 -0.31 -4.44
CA MET A 187 5.45 1.00 -4.20
C MET A 187 6.96 0.99 -3.96
N LEU A 188 7.53 -0.06 -3.34
CA LEU A 188 8.98 -0.14 -3.08
C LEU A 188 9.82 -0.18 -4.37
N THR A 189 9.38 -0.92 -5.40
CA THR A 189 10.02 -0.83 -6.72
C THR A 189 9.80 0.55 -7.35
N ALA A 190 8.65 1.19 -7.09
CA ALA A 190 8.29 2.45 -7.74
C ALA A 190 8.91 3.73 -7.15
N SER A 191 9.31 3.73 -5.89
CA SER A 191 9.82 4.92 -5.17
C SER A 191 11.34 5.09 -5.21
N GLY A 192 12.07 4.25 -5.94
CA GLY A 192 13.53 4.19 -5.88
C GLY A 192 14.08 3.58 -4.58
N ALA A 193 13.24 3.15 -3.63
CA ALA A 193 13.70 2.59 -2.36
C ALA A 193 14.25 1.16 -2.47
N ARG A 194 13.82 0.38 -3.47
CA ARG A 194 14.27 -1.02 -3.66
C ARG A 194 15.74 -1.09 -4.08
N VAL A 195 16.53 -1.90 -3.37
CA VAL A 195 17.84 -2.37 -3.85
C VAL A 195 17.79 -3.84 -4.23
N ALA A 196 18.56 -4.21 -5.26
CA ALA A 196 18.71 -5.60 -5.71
C ALA A 196 19.89 -6.33 -5.04
N ASP A 197 20.89 -5.59 -4.57
CA ASP A 197 21.98 -6.12 -3.76
C ASP A 197 21.62 -5.98 -2.27
N GLY A 198 21.38 -7.11 -1.61
CA GLY A 198 21.04 -7.15 -0.19
C GLY A 198 22.17 -6.67 0.73
N ALA A 199 23.45 -6.71 0.32
CA ALA A 199 24.54 -6.15 1.11
C ALA A 199 24.47 -4.61 1.20
N LYS A 200 23.78 -3.96 0.25
CA LYS A 200 23.53 -2.50 0.23
C LYS A 200 22.22 -2.11 0.91
N ALA A 201 21.51 -3.04 1.55
CA ALA A 201 20.24 -2.75 2.20
C ALA A 201 20.43 -2.10 3.58
N ASP A 202 19.60 -1.09 3.86
CA ASP A 202 19.39 -0.51 5.19
C ASP A 202 18.35 -1.33 5.97
N TRP A 203 17.33 -1.85 5.27
CA TRP A 203 16.29 -2.74 5.81
C TRP A 203 15.92 -3.88 4.84
N TYR A 204 15.40 -4.99 5.39
CA TYR A 204 14.93 -6.14 4.61
C TYR A 204 13.42 -6.35 4.79
N PHE A 205 12.66 -6.28 3.69
CA PHE A 205 11.23 -6.56 3.68
C PHE A 205 10.97 -8.04 3.39
N ILE A 206 10.16 -8.69 4.23
CA ILE A 206 9.68 -10.05 4.04
C ILE A 206 8.22 -9.97 3.52
N PRO A 207 7.97 -10.13 2.20
CA PRO A 207 6.68 -9.79 1.57
C PRO A 207 5.58 -10.86 1.73
N VAL A 208 5.48 -11.49 2.91
CA VAL A 208 4.41 -12.46 3.20
C VAL A 208 3.09 -11.79 3.53
N ARG A 209 1.96 -12.41 3.13
CA ARG A 209 0.62 -12.00 3.57
C ARG A 209 0.42 -12.37 5.04
N LEU A 210 0.16 -11.39 5.90
CA LEU A 210 -0.18 -11.58 7.32
C LEU A 210 -1.52 -10.91 7.65
N ARG A 211 -2.63 -11.63 7.48
CA ARG A 211 -4.02 -11.14 7.64
C ARG A 211 -4.83 -11.92 8.67
N SER A 212 -4.42 -13.14 9.00
CA SER A 212 -5.16 -14.05 9.89
C SER A 212 -4.24 -14.99 10.65
N SER A 213 -4.74 -15.61 11.72
CA SER A 213 -3.98 -16.51 12.61
C SER A 213 -3.33 -17.73 11.95
N SER A 214 -3.81 -18.16 10.79
CA SER A 214 -3.22 -19.22 9.96
C SER A 214 -2.03 -18.74 9.11
N ASP A 215 -1.91 -17.44 8.84
CA ASP A 215 -0.81 -16.88 8.05
C ASP A 215 0.51 -16.85 8.83
N ALA A 216 0.48 -16.96 10.17
CA ALA A 216 1.69 -16.97 10.99
C ALA A 216 2.64 -18.15 10.67
N TYR A 217 2.09 -19.29 10.23
CA TYR A 217 2.89 -20.41 9.72
C TYR A 217 3.57 -20.09 8.38
N VAL A 218 3.01 -19.17 7.58
CA VAL A 218 3.64 -18.67 6.35
C VAL A 218 4.87 -17.82 6.69
N LEU A 219 4.79 -16.96 7.72
CA LEU A 219 5.95 -16.22 8.22
C LEU A 219 7.05 -17.16 8.73
N GLN A 220 6.69 -18.17 9.54
CA GLN A 220 7.65 -19.14 10.06
C GLN A 220 8.36 -19.91 8.93
N ARG A 221 7.61 -20.36 7.91
CA ARG A 221 8.17 -21.01 6.71
C ARG A 221 9.04 -20.06 5.88
N ALA A 222 8.64 -18.79 5.74
CA ALA A 222 9.44 -17.79 5.04
C ALA A 222 10.76 -17.56 5.76
N ILE A 223 10.76 -17.27 7.06
CA ILE A 223 12.00 -17.09 7.85
C ILE A 223 12.88 -18.33 7.76
N HIS A 224 12.30 -19.54 7.84
CA HIS A 224 13.06 -20.77 7.64
C HIS A 224 13.74 -20.83 6.27
N HIS A 225 13.03 -20.53 5.17
CA HIS A 225 13.60 -20.45 3.82
C HIS A 225 14.72 -19.40 3.73
N LEU A 226 14.47 -18.18 4.24
CA LEU A 226 15.40 -17.06 4.17
C LEU A 226 16.74 -17.34 4.85
N ARG A 227 16.73 -18.02 6.01
CA ARG A 227 17.94 -18.38 6.76
C ARG A 227 18.85 -19.38 6.03
N HIS A 228 18.37 -20.03 4.97
CA HIS A 228 19.15 -20.94 4.12
C HIS A 228 19.44 -20.35 2.74
N ALA A 229 18.55 -19.51 2.20
CA ALA A 229 18.68 -18.92 0.88
C ALA A 229 19.60 -17.69 0.83
N HIS A 230 19.71 -16.92 1.93
CA HIS A 230 20.48 -15.68 1.96
C HIS A 230 21.15 -15.44 3.33
N PRO A 231 22.32 -14.77 3.39
CA PRO A 231 23.04 -14.56 4.65
C PRO A 231 22.36 -13.56 5.59
N TRP A 232 21.61 -12.58 5.07
CA TRP A 232 21.27 -11.35 5.80
C TRP A 232 20.33 -11.54 6.99
N PHE A 233 19.45 -12.55 6.99
CA PHE A 233 18.57 -12.84 8.14
C PHE A 233 19.40 -13.31 9.34
N ASN A 234 20.33 -14.25 9.13
CA ASN A 234 21.20 -14.74 10.19
C ASN A 234 22.17 -13.64 10.65
N ALA A 235 22.74 -12.87 9.72
CA ALA A 235 23.72 -11.81 10.01
C ALA A 235 23.17 -10.67 10.88
N THR A 236 21.86 -10.39 10.81
CA THR A 236 21.19 -9.34 11.60
C THR A 236 20.37 -9.89 12.78
N GLY A 237 20.33 -11.23 12.92
CA GLY A 237 19.40 -11.89 13.85
C GLY A 237 17.92 -11.55 13.63
N GLY A 238 17.54 -11.04 12.44
CA GLY A 238 16.22 -10.50 12.12
C GLY A 238 15.96 -9.05 12.57
N GLY A 239 16.91 -8.38 13.26
CA GLY A 239 16.72 -7.05 13.83
C GLY A 239 16.56 -5.90 12.81
N ARG A 240 16.93 -6.13 11.55
CA ARG A 240 16.77 -5.17 10.43
C ARG A 240 15.73 -5.65 9.41
N HIS A 241 14.85 -6.55 9.84
CA HIS A 241 13.81 -7.15 9.02
C HIS A 241 12.45 -6.64 9.46
N PHE A 242 11.55 -6.42 8.50
CA PHE A 242 10.18 -6.04 8.81
C PHE A 242 9.13 -6.81 7.98
N VAL A 243 7.95 -6.93 8.58
CA VAL A 243 6.74 -7.51 8.00
C VAL A 243 5.56 -6.55 8.18
N ILE A 244 4.57 -6.62 7.30
CA ILE A 244 3.35 -5.84 7.42
C ILE A 244 2.20 -6.76 7.84
N ALA A 245 1.69 -6.59 9.07
CA ALA A 245 0.58 -7.35 9.64
C ALA A 245 -0.72 -6.56 9.60
N VAL A 246 -1.65 -7.00 8.75
CA VAL A 246 -2.95 -6.35 8.46
C VAL A 246 -4.15 -7.05 9.12
N GLY A 247 -3.87 -8.04 9.98
CA GLY A 247 -4.86 -8.68 10.86
C GLY A 247 -5.48 -7.69 11.84
N ASP A 248 -6.69 -7.98 12.30
CA ASP A 248 -7.45 -7.01 13.12
C ASP A 248 -6.83 -6.88 14.53
N MET A 249 -6.16 -7.93 15.03
CA MET A 249 -5.32 -7.95 16.23
C MET A 249 -3.80 -7.92 15.93
N GLY A 250 -3.36 -7.45 14.75
CA GLY A 250 -1.95 -7.16 14.44
C GLY A 250 -0.97 -8.35 14.56
N ARG A 251 0.17 -8.14 15.25
CA ARG A 251 1.23 -9.15 15.46
C ARG A 251 0.73 -10.41 16.17
N LEU A 252 -0.20 -10.31 17.12
CA LEU A 252 -0.67 -11.45 17.92
C LEU A 252 -1.30 -12.56 17.06
N GLU A 253 -1.98 -12.18 15.97
CA GLU A 253 -2.45 -13.14 14.96
C GLU A 253 -1.28 -13.75 14.18
N SER A 254 -0.26 -12.95 13.89
CA SER A 254 0.73 -13.18 12.83
C SER A 254 2.06 -13.80 13.30
N GLU A 255 2.31 -13.91 14.61
CA GLU A 255 3.56 -14.40 15.19
C GLU A 255 3.42 -15.80 15.82
N ARG A 256 4.38 -16.69 15.56
CA ARG A 256 4.49 -18.03 16.18
C ARG A 256 5.95 -18.39 16.45
N GLY A 257 6.24 -18.78 17.69
CA GLY A 257 7.59 -19.16 18.12
C GLY A 257 8.59 -18.00 18.15
N PRO A 258 9.87 -18.27 18.45
CA PRO A 258 10.88 -17.24 18.64
C PRO A 258 11.50 -16.71 17.33
N LEU A 259 11.23 -17.32 16.17
CA LEU A 259 11.94 -17.01 14.93
C LEU A 259 11.72 -15.58 14.40
N SER A 260 10.59 -14.95 14.75
CA SER A 260 10.27 -13.55 14.43
C SER A 260 10.54 -12.57 15.57
N ALA A 261 11.15 -13.00 16.69
CA ALA A 261 11.25 -12.19 17.90
C ALA A 261 11.95 -10.84 17.69
N ASN A 262 12.94 -10.75 16.80
CA ASN A 262 13.62 -9.49 16.49
C ASN A 262 13.06 -8.75 15.26
N VAL A 263 12.14 -9.38 14.50
CA VAL A 263 11.54 -8.80 13.30
C VAL A 263 10.58 -7.67 13.72
N THR A 264 10.70 -6.50 13.09
CA THR A 264 9.77 -5.38 13.29
C THR A 264 8.42 -5.70 12.67
N PHE A 265 7.34 -5.73 13.47
CA PHE A 265 5.98 -5.82 12.94
C PHE A 265 5.42 -4.42 12.70
N VAL A 266 5.24 -4.08 11.43
CA VAL A 266 4.49 -2.91 11.00
C VAL A 266 3.01 -3.33 10.96
N SER A 267 2.16 -2.82 11.84
CA SER A 267 0.77 -3.30 11.93
C SER A 267 -0.24 -2.20 12.19
N HIS A 268 -1.51 -2.46 11.88
CA HIS A 268 -2.58 -1.50 12.15
C HIS A 268 -3.01 -1.46 13.64
N TRP A 269 -2.45 -2.30 14.53
CA TRP A 269 -2.96 -2.46 15.90
C TRP A 269 -1.87 -2.22 16.96
N GLY A 270 -1.97 -1.08 17.65
CA GLY A 270 -0.99 -0.62 18.64
C GLY A 270 -1.29 -0.96 20.10
N LEU A 271 -2.10 -1.99 20.39
CA LEU A 271 -2.40 -2.39 21.79
C LEU A 271 -1.12 -2.88 22.50
N ALA A 272 -0.53 -2.01 23.31
CA ALA A 272 0.76 -2.22 24.00
C ALA A 272 0.61 -2.92 25.35
N SER A 273 -0.47 -2.63 26.09
CA SER A 273 -0.81 -3.30 27.35
C SER A 273 -2.00 -4.24 27.17
N SER A 274 -2.03 -5.34 27.95
CA SER A 274 -3.21 -6.22 27.94
C SER A 274 -4.32 -5.57 28.77
N LYS A 275 -5.57 -5.64 28.31
CA LYS A 275 -6.74 -5.14 29.06
C LYS A 275 -7.85 -6.18 29.14
N LYS A 276 -8.57 -6.18 30.26
CA LYS A 276 -9.82 -6.92 30.44
C LYS A 276 -10.94 -5.89 30.44
N ALA A 277 -12.09 -6.17 29.82
CA ALA A 277 -13.31 -5.43 30.17
C ALA A 277 -13.73 -5.94 31.56
N GLU A 278 -13.21 -5.29 32.60
CA GLU A 278 -13.14 -5.82 33.98
C GLU A 278 -14.49 -6.32 34.50
N ARG A 279 -15.58 -5.68 34.08
CA ARG A 279 -16.93 -5.86 34.62
C ARG A 279 -17.77 -6.98 33.98
N LEU A 280 -17.26 -7.71 32.98
CA LEU A 280 -18.15 -8.43 32.02
C LEU A 280 -17.75 -9.85 31.58
N ASN A 281 -16.84 -10.54 32.29
CA ASN A 281 -16.40 -11.91 31.97
C ASN A 281 -15.91 -12.15 30.51
N SER A 282 -15.65 -11.09 29.75
CA SER A 282 -15.12 -11.20 28.38
C SER A 282 -13.67 -11.66 28.40
N SER A 283 -13.25 -12.40 27.36
CA SER A 283 -11.84 -12.74 27.14
C SER A 283 -10.95 -11.49 27.16
N PRO A 284 -9.79 -11.52 27.83
CA PRO A 284 -8.89 -10.38 27.89
C PRO A 284 -8.28 -10.10 26.51
N TRP A 285 -8.22 -8.82 26.16
CA TRP A 285 -7.49 -8.32 25.01
C TRP A 285 -6.00 -8.34 25.36
N ARG A 286 -5.25 -9.23 24.70
CA ARG A 286 -3.82 -9.40 24.96
C ARG A 286 -3.01 -8.35 24.19
N ALA A 287 -1.97 -7.82 24.83
CA ALA A 287 -0.98 -6.96 24.20
C ALA A 287 -0.47 -7.58 22.88
N SER A 288 -0.52 -6.80 21.81
CA SER A 288 -0.05 -7.18 20.49
C SER A 288 1.09 -6.29 19.99
N HIS A 289 1.28 -5.10 20.52
CA HIS A 289 2.31 -4.18 20.08
C HIS A 289 3.51 -4.21 21.04
N ARG A 290 4.73 -4.09 20.50
CA ARG A 290 5.97 -3.98 21.29
C ARG A 290 6.57 -2.61 21.07
N ASN A 291 6.43 -1.72 22.05
CA ASN A 291 6.82 -0.30 21.94
C ASN A 291 8.28 -0.10 21.48
N ALA A 292 9.19 -1.02 21.80
CA ALA A 292 10.60 -0.92 21.41
C ALA A 292 10.89 -1.28 19.94
N THR A 293 10.03 -2.06 19.27
CA THR A 293 10.36 -2.66 17.96
C THR A 293 9.29 -2.48 16.89
N ASP A 294 8.01 -2.50 17.25
CA ASP A 294 6.89 -2.51 16.31
C ASP A 294 6.52 -1.08 15.86
N ILE A 295 5.79 -0.96 14.75
CA ILE A 295 5.36 0.34 14.19
C ILE A 295 3.86 0.28 13.93
N VAL A 296 3.11 1.28 14.39
CA VAL A 296 1.67 1.40 14.09
C VAL A 296 1.47 2.12 12.76
N LEU A 297 0.91 1.42 11.77
CA LEU A 297 0.71 1.89 10.40
C LEU A 297 -0.77 2.25 10.16
N PRO A 298 -1.11 3.33 9.44
CA PRO A 298 -2.47 3.60 9.01
C PRO A 298 -3.01 2.53 8.06
N VAL A 299 -4.28 2.15 8.20
CA VAL A 299 -4.93 1.21 7.29
C VAL A 299 -5.14 1.79 5.90
N TYR A 300 -4.85 1.00 4.88
CA TYR A 300 -5.21 1.29 3.49
C TYR A 300 -6.73 1.40 3.35
N ILE A 301 -7.22 2.58 2.95
CA ILE A 301 -8.62 2.82 2.58
C ILE A 301 -8.68 2.98 1.06
N SER A 302 -9.37 2.07 0.37
CA SER A 302 -9.48 2.14 -1.10
C SER A 302 -10.27 3.37 -1.57
N LEU A 303 -9.98 3.85 -2.79
CA LEU A 303 -10.65 5.01 -3.36
C LEU A 303 -12.18 4.90 -3.31
N ARG A 304 -12.76 3.74 -3.66
CA ARG A 304 -14.21 3.49 -3.55
C ARG A 304 -14.77 3.70 -2.14
N LYS A 305 -14.00 3.39 -1.09
CA LYS A 305 -14.39 3.67 0.30
C LYS A 305 -14.29 5.16 0.61
N LEU A 306 -13.17 5.81 0.26
CA LEU A 306 -12.96 7.25 0.45
C LEU A 306 -14.08 8.07 -0.20
N GLU A 307 -14.44 7.75 -1.46
CA GLU A 307 -15.55 8.35 -2.19
C GLU A 307 -16.90 8.09 -1.51
N LYS A 308 -17.17 6.83 -1.10
CA LYS A 308 -18.40 6.47 -0.38
C LYS A 308 -18.57 7.30 0.89
N TYR A 309 -17.50 7.50 1.65
CA TYR A 309 -17.50 8.31 2.88
C TYR A 309 -17.41 9.81 2.61
N GLY A 310 -17.32 10.26 1.35
CA GLY A 310 -17.20 11.67 0.98
C GLY A 310 -15.84 12.31 1.27
N ILE A 311 -14.85 11.54 1.73
CA ILE A 311 -13.54 12.04 2.19
C ILE A 311 -12.79 12.83 1.10
N THR A 312 -13.03 12.55 -0.18
CA THR A 312 -12.44 13.30 -1.30
C THR A 312 -12.93 14.77 -1.37
N ARG A 313 -13.99 15.12 -0.63
CA ARG A 313 -14.52 16.48 -0.40
C ARG A 313 -14.09 17.07 0.95
N SER A 314 -13.04 16.53 1.56
CA SER A 314 -12.49 16.96 2.85
C SER A 314 -12.12 18.44 2.87
N ARG A 315 -12.17 19.04 4.06
CA ARG A 315 -11.67 20.39 4.33
C ARG A 315 -10.15 20.54 4.24
N HIS A 316 -9.44 19.43 3.99
CA HIS A 316 -8.03 19.44 3.65
C HIS A 316 -7.76 19.87 2.20
N HIS A 317 -8.77 20.08 1.35
CA HIS A 317 -8.52 20.65 0.03
C HIS A 317 -8.18 22.15 0.10
N PRO A 318 -7.18 22.70 -0.62
CA PRO A 318 -6.82 24.12 -0.53
C PRO A 318 -7.96 25.06 -0.96
N LYS A 319 -8.69 24.67 -2.02
CA LYS A 319 -9.88 25.39 -2.52
C LYS A 319 -11.15 25.18 -1.68
N PHE A 320 -11.06 24.53 -0.51
CA PHE A 320 -12.23 24.24 0.33
C PHE A 320 -12.99 25.51 0.72
N ALA A 321 -12.29 26.58 1.12
CA ALA A 321 -12.93 27.80 1.60
C ALA A 321 -13.83 28.47 0.54
N THR A 322 -13.45 28.36 -0.75
CA THR A 322 -14.14 28.96 -1.88
C THR A 322 -15.16 28.04 -2.54
N MET A 323 -14.93 26.72 -2.58
CA MET A 323 -15.75 25.76 -3.34
C MET A 323 -16.66 24.86 -2.49
N ALA A 324 -16.46 24.76 -1.16
CA ALA A 324 -17.27 23.88 -0.33
C ALA A 324 -18.66 24.49 -0.02
N PRO A 325 -19.73 23.66 0.04
CA PRO A 325 -21.03 24.10 0.52
C PRO A 325 -20.96 24.71 1.94
N PRO A 326 -21.78 25.74 2.25
CA PRO A 326 -21.77 26.43 3.53
C PRO A 326 -21.82 25.47 4.73
N GLU A 327 -22.65 24.42 4.67
CA GLU A 327 -22.78 23.46 5.77
C GLU A 327 -21.48 22.75 6.16
N ILE A 328 -20.61 22.47 5.17
CA ILE A 328 -19.32 21.82 5.38
C ILE A 328 -18.30 22.84 5.86
N ARG A 329 -18.32 24.04 5.27
CA ARG A 329 -17.40 25.14 5.61
C ARG A 329 -17.58 25.61 7.05
N GLU A 330 -18.82 25.78 7.48
CA GLU A 330 -19.21 26.27 8.81
C GLU A 330 -19.27 25.17 9.88
N ARG A 331 -19.27 23.89 9.46
CA ARG A 331 -19.46 22.72 10.32
C ARG A 331 -20.76 22.79 11.14
N ASN A 332 -21.88 22.95 10.43
CA ASN A 332 -23.22 22.96 11.03
C ASN A 332 -23.79 21.56 11.34
N GLY A 333 -22.92 20.54 11.46
CA GLY A 333 -23.28 19.20 11.91
C GLY A 333 -23.32 19.07 13.44
N PRO A 334 -23.45 17.84 13.95
CA PRO A 334 -23.24 17.53 15.36
C PRO A 334 -21.89 18.06 15.88
N LEU A 335 -21.86 18.48 17.15
CA LEU A 335 -20.60 18.75 17.86
C LEU A 335 -19.74 17.48 17.89
N PHE A 336 -20.35 16.34 18.22
CA PHE A 336 -19.72 15.03 18.27
C PHE A 336 -20.53 13.99 17.48
N TRP A 337 -19.86 13.21 16.65
CA TRP A 337 -20.50 12.20 15.81
C TRP A 337 -19.81 10.83 15.84
N PHE A 338 -20.64 9.79 15.86
CA PHE A 338 -20.28 8.40 15.65
C PHE A 338 -21.40 7.64 14.93
N ALA A 339 -21.04 6.89 13.89
CA ALA A 339 -21.95 5.96 13.24
C ALA A 339 -21.34 4.57 13.02
N GLY A 340 -22.08 3.54 13.40
CA GLY A 340 -21.85 2.13 13.06
C GLY A 340 -21.95 1.19 14.26
N ARG A 341 -21.67 -0.10 14.04
CA ARG A 341 -21.89 -1.19 15.02
C ARG A 341 -21.42 -0.85 16.45
N ILE A 342 -22.35 -0.94 17.39
CA ILE A 342 -22.16 -0.75 18.83
C ILE A 342 -22.12 -2.12 19.53
N CYS A 343 -23.21 -2.90 19.44
CA CYS A 343 -23.27 -4.27 19.96
C CYS A 343 -22.61 -5.29 19.00
N GLN A 344 -21.98 -6.34 19.53
CA GLN A 344 -21.16 -7.28 18.75
C GLN A 344 -21.99 -8.12 17.76
N ASP A 345 -23.12 -8.63 18.24
CA ASP A 345 -24.09 -9.50 17.58
C ASP A 345 -24.95 -8.80 16.51
N ARG A 346 -24.85 -7.46 16.41
CA ARG A 346 -25.66 -6.55 15.58
C ARG A 346 -27.06 -6.24 16.15
N SER A 347 -27.34 -6.58 17.40
CA SER A 347 -28.50 -6.02 18.09
C SER A 347 -28.42 -4.48 18.13
N LYS A 348 -29.58 -3.84 18.33
CA LYS A 348 -29.61 -2.42 18.68
C LYS A 348 -29.23 -2.28 20.15
N PRO A 349 -28.41 -1.29 20.53
CA PRO A 349 -28.22 -0.99 21.94
C PRO A 349 -29.55 -0.54 22.58
N ALA A 350 -29.75 -0.91 23.83
CA ALA A 350 -30.86 -0.45 24.64
C ALA A 350 -30.74 1.04 24.99
N THR A 351 -31.88 1.67 25.21
CA THR A 351 -32.07 3.10 25.52
C THR A 351 -32.90 3.29 26.80
N ASP A 352 -33.01 2.25 27.62
CA ASP A 352 -33.77 2.16 28.87
C ASP A 352 -33.01 2.69 30.10
N GLY A 353 -31.77 3.14 29.92
CA GLY A 353 -30.89 3.59 31.00
C GLY A 353 -30.19 2.46 31.77
N VAL A 354 -30.33 1.19 31.35
CA VAL A 354 -29.70 0.05 32.02
C VAL A 354 -28.33 -0.26 31.40
N TRP A 355 -27.32 -0.48 32.25
CA TRP A 355 -25.99 -0.95 31.83
C TRP A 355 -25.79 -2.42 32.23
N PRO A 356 -25.25 -3.29 31.33
CA PRO A 356 -24.82 -3.00 29.97
C PRO A 356 -25.98 -2.88 28.96
N ASN A 357 -25.89 -1.92 28.06
CA ASN A 357 -26.94 -1.61 27.09
C ASN A 357 -26.85 -2.43 25.79
N CYS A 358 -26.24 -3.62 25.80
CA CYS A 358 -26.21 -4.54 24.66
C CYS A 358 -26.55 -5.96 25.13
N PRO A 359 -27.56 -6.63 24.55
CA PRO A 359 -27.87 -8.01 24.89
C PRO A 359 -26.81 -8.97 24.32
N GLY A 360 -26.11 -9.68 25.22
CA GLY A 360 -25.15 -10.72 24.86
C GLY A 360 -23.83 -10.22 24.23
N ALA A 361 -22.89 -11.15 24.03
CA ALA A 361 -21.61 -10.94 23.35
C ALA A 361 -20.82 -9.69 23.81
N MET A 362 -20.55 -9.64 25.13
CA MET A 362 -19.82 -8.55 25.79
C MET A 362 -18.33 -8.49 25.39
N GLY A 363 -17.76 -7.28 25.34
CA GLY A 363 -16.32 -7.05 25.16
C GLY A 363 -15.87 -6.53 23.79
N TYR A 364 -16.75 -6.44 22.79
CA TYR A 364 -16.48 -5.73 21.53
C TYR A 364 -16.07 -4.27 21.80
N SER A 365 -15.11 -3.74 21.04
CA SER A 365 -14.62 -2.36 21.18
C SER A 365 -14.05 -2.02 22.57
N ALA A 366 -13.63 -3.04 23.33
CA ALA A 366 -13.30 -2.92 24.75
C ALA A 366 -14.40 -2.18 25.56
N MET A 367 -15.66 -2.34 25.16
CA MET A 367 -16.84 -1.63 25.68
C MET A 367 -16.92 -0.11 25.41
N THR A 368 -15.94 0.51 24.75
CA THR A 368 -15.89 1.97 24.55
C THR A 368 -17.08 2.50 23.75
N ARG A 369 -17.51 1.81 22.68
CA ARG A 369 -18.70 2.21 21.88
C ARG A 369 -20.01 2.09 22.63
N GLN A 370 -20.14 1.04 23.43
CA GLN A 370 -21.30 0.77 24.25
C GLN A 370 -21.42 1.86 25.31
N ALA A 371 -20.32 2.19 26.01
CA ALA A 371 -20.28 3.26 27.01
C ALA A 371 -20.54 4.64 26.41
N VAL A 372 -19.93 4.99 25.26
CA VAL A 372 -20.18 6.27 24.58
C VAL A 372 -21.64 6.39 24.13
N HIS A 373 -22.26 5.31 23.64
CA HIS A 373 -23.69 5.31 23.35
C HIS A 373 -24.49 5.49 24.65
N PHE A 374 -24.27 4.65 25.65
CA PHE A 374 -25.01 4.67 26.92
C PHE A 374 -25.06 6.07 27.57
N HIS A 375 -23.94 6.80 27.58
CA HIS A 375 -23.86 8.13 28.20
C HIS A 375 -24.24 9.31 27.28
N HIS A 376 -24.22 9.16 25.94
CA HIS A 376 -24.32 10.31 25.01
C HIS A 376 -25.18 10.12 23.75
N TRP A 377 -25.94 9.03 23.61
CA TRP A 377 -26.77 8.82 22.42
C TRP A 377 -27.86 9.89 22.23
N ASP A 378 -28.49 10.34 23.33
CA ASP A 378 -29.56 11.35 23.35
C ASP A 378 -29.08 12.68 23.98
N ARG A 379 -27.85 13.10 23.64
CA ARG A 379 -27.30 14.37 24.13
C ARG A 379 -27.45 15.47 23.07
N PRO A 380 -27.94 16.68 23.42
CA PRO A 380 -27.99 17.80 22.49
C PRO A 380 -26.65 18.07 21.79
N GLY A 381 -26.66 18.14 20.46
CA GLY A 381 -25.46 18.31 19.63
C GLY A 381 -24.63 17.03 19.41
N TYR A 382 -25.07 15.86 19.90
CA TYR A 382 -24.40 14.58 19.70
C TYR A 382 -25.19 13.72 18.71
N PHE A 383 -24.48 12.88 17.96
CA PHE A 383 -25.09 11.83 17.14
C PHE A 383 -24.29 10.55 17.35
N VAL A 384 -24.84 9.58 18.10
CA VAL A 384 -24.18 8.29 18.36
C VAL A 384 -25.15 7.16 18.02
N ALA A 385 -24.98 6.54 16.85
CA ALA A 385 -25.96 5.60 16.32
C ALA A 385 -25.33 4.31 15.74
N PRO A 386 -26.07 3.18 15.72
CA PRO A 386 -25.60 1.93 15.09
C PRO A 386 -25.42 2.02 13.56
N GLY A 387 -25.89 3.10 12.93
CA GLY A 387 -25.71 3.43 11.51
C GLY A 387 -26.25 4.82 11.19
N ASP A 388 -25.92 5.33 10.00
CA ASP A 388 -26.27 6.69 9.57
C ASP A 388 -26.54 6.71 8.05
N LYS A 389 -27.65 7.32 7.63
CA LYS A 389 -28.00 7.53 6.22
C LYS A 389 -27.24 8.71 5.62
N ASN A 390 -26.86 9.68 6.45
CA ASN A 390 -26.15 10.92 6.11
C ASN A 390 -24.66 10.85 6.47
N TYR A 391 -24.09 9.63 6.57
CA TYR A 391 -22.73 9.35 7.05
C TYR A 391 -21.67 10.34 6.52
N SER A 392 -21.65 10.55 5.21
CA SER A 392 -20.67 11.41 4.55
C SER A 392 -20.90 12.90 4.82
N ARG A 393 -22.15 13.34 5.02
CA ARG A 393 -22.48 14.71 5.45
C ARG A 393 -21.98 14.91 6.87
N HIS A 394 -22.43 14.10 7.83
CA HIS A 394 -22.03 14.26 9.23
C HIS A 394 -20.53 14.09 9.46
N LEU A 395 -19.84 13.18 8.77
CA LEU A 395 -18.38 13.03 8.86
C LEU A 395 -17.63 14.31 8.41
N LEU A 396 -18.18 15.05 7.43
CA LEU A 396 -17.58 16.28 6.91
C LEU A 396 -18.03 17.54 7.69
N THR A 397 -19.24 17.54 8.27
CA THR A 397 -19.83 18.70 8.96
C THR A 397 -19.69 18.67 10.49
N SER A 398 -19.40 17.54 11.12
CA SER A 398 -19.23 17.48 12.59
C SER A 398 -17.91 18.08 13.03
N LYS A 399 -17.81 18.63 14.25
CA LYS A 399 -16.52 19.14 14.79
C LYS A 399 -15.58 18.01 15.22
N PHE A 400 -16.10 17.14 16.08
CA PHE A 400 -15.40 15.99 16.67
C PHE A 400 -16.01 14.68 16.17
N CYS A 401 -15.18 13.69 15.83
CA CYS A 401 -15.63 12.39 15.32
C CYS A 401 -14.98 11.25 16.10
N PHE A 402 -15.77 10.29 16.56
CA PHE A 402 -15.28 9.19 17.38
C PHE A 402 -14.48 8.16 16.55
N GLY A 403 -13.17 8.17 16.75
CA GLY A 403 -12.21 7.20 16.24
C GLY A 403 -12.27 5.86 16.97
N ALA A 404 -13.45 5.23 17.02
CA ALA A 404 -13.66 4.07 17.87
C ALA A 404 -13.02 2.77 17.35
N MET A 405 -12.23 2.11 18.20
CA MET A 405 -11.68 0.76 17.98
C MET A 405 -12.77 -0.29 17.65
N GLY A 406 -12.40 -1.37 16.96
CA GLY A 406 -13.30 -2.42 16.47
C GLY A 406 -13.34 -3.67 17.37
N GLY A 407 -13.26 -4.86 16.77
CA GLY A 407 -12.89 -6.10 17.48
C GLY A 407 -11.38 -6.35 17.39
N GLY A 408 -10.62 -5.26 17.51
CA GLY A 408 -9.28 -5.05 16.98
C GLY A 408 -9.18 -3.61 16.46
N HIS A 409 -8.26 -3.33 15.55
CA HIS A 409 -8.14 -2.02 14.90
C HIS A 409 -9.44 -1.57 14.19
N GLY A 410 -9.74 -0.27 14.23
CA GLY A 410 -10.89 0.35 13.57
C GLY A 410 -10.48 1.33 12.48
N GLN A 411 -11.18 1.37 11.34
CA GLN A 411 -10.86 2.36 10.29
C GLN A 411 -11.34 3.79 10.61
N ARG A 412 -11.81 4.08 11.84
CA ARG A 412 -12.58 5.31 12.15
C ARG A 412 -11.70 6.50 12.50
N GLN A 413 -10.62 6.27 13.24
CA GLN A 413 -9.60 7.28 13.53
C GLN A 413 -9.14 7.95 12.24
N LEU A 414 -8.82 7.14 11.22
CA LEU A 414 -8.36 7.64 9.91
C LEU A 414 -9.47 8.26 9.07
N GLN A 415 -10.71 7.77 9.14
CA GLN A 415 -11.82 8.42 8.42
C GLN A 415 -12.08 9.82 8.96
N ALA A 416 -12.06 10.00 10.28
CA ALA A 416 -12.12 11.32 10.91
C ALA A 416 -10.95 12.20 10.44
N ALA A 417 -9.72 11.70 10.58
CA ALA A 417 -8.52 12.47 10.24
C ALA A 417 -8.48 12.89 8.77
N LEU A 418 -8.76 11.98 7.83
CA LEU A 418 -8.75 12.26 6.38
C LEU A 418 -9.92 13.15 5.93
N ALA A 419 -11.08 13.09 6.61
CA ALA A 419 -12.19 14.02 6.41
C ALA A 419 -11.93 15.43 6.99
N GLY A 420 -10.89 15.57 7.82
CA GLY A 420 -10.60 16.78 8.58
C GLY A 420 -11.51 16.97 9.80
N CYS A 421 -12.19 15.92 10.26
CA CYS A 421 -12.91 15.91 11.53
C CYS A 421 -11.92 15.61 12.67
N VAL A 422 -11.97 16.37 13.78
CA VAL A 422 -11.02 16.18 14.89
C VAL A 422 -11.27 14.80 15.51
N PRO A 423 -10.31 13.86 15.46
CA PRO A 423 -10.53 12.51 15.94
C PRO A 423 -10.56 12.49 17.47
N VAL A 424 -11.63 11.94 18.04
CA VAL A 424 -11.71 11.61 19.47
C VAL A 424 -11.32 10.14 19.61
N VAL A 425 -10.27 9.85 20.37
CA VAL A 425 -9.72 8.51 20.55
C VAL A 425 -9.93 8.09 22.00
N ILE A 426 -10.49 6.89 22.19
CA ILE A 426 -10.76 6.30 23.50
C ILE A 426 -10.26 4.86 23.42
N GLY A 427 -9.21 4.56 24.19
CA GLY A 427 -8.45 3.32 24.03
C GLY A 427 -7.16 3.29 24.84
N ASP A 428 -7.27 3.10 26.16
CA ASP A 428 -6.13 3.19 27.06
C ASP A 428 -5.09 2.11 26.75
N GLY A 429 -3.81 2.47 26.62
CA GLY A 429 -2.75 1.54 26.22
C GLY A 429 -2.80 1.08 24.75
N VAL A 430 -3.61 1.73 23.90
CA VAL A 430 -3.55 1.59 22.44
C VAL A 430 -2.78 2.78 21.85
N LEU A 431 -1.67 2.47 21.20
CA LEU A 431 -0.98 3.38 20.29
C LEU A 431 -1.75 3.47 18.97
N GLU A 432 -1.97 4.69 18.50
CA GLU A 432 -2.56 4.99 17.21
C GLU A 432 -1.48 5.10 16.12
N ALA A 433 -1.90 5.31 14.87
CA ALA A 433 -0.99 5.32 13.72
C ALA A 433 0.13 6.36 13.90
N TRP A 434 1.37 5.91 13.66
CA TRP A 434 2.64 6.63 13.82
C TRP A 434 3.07 7.02 15.23
N GLU A 435 2.38 6.59 16.27
CA GLU A 435 2.91 6.79 17.62
C GLU A 435 4.13 5.90 17.90
N PRO A 436 5.13 6.39 18.66
CA PRO A 436 5.20 7.68 19.36
C PRO A 436 5.74 8.85 18.52
N TYR A 437 5.99 8.68 17.22
CA TYR A 437 6.58 9.71 16.36
C TYR A 437 5.62 10.88 16.02
N LEU A 438 4.32 10.66 16.11
CA LEU A 438 3.28 11.66 15.83
C LEU A 438 2.26 11.70 16.99
N ASP A 439 2.27 12.76 17.81
CA ASP A 439 1.36 12.84 18.96
C ASP A 439 -0.09 13.15 18.53
N TRP A 440 -1.00 12.23 18.84
CA TRP A 440 -2.42 12.38 18.56
C TRP A 440 -3.12 13.45 19.42
N ASN A 441 -2.51 13.92 20.50
CA ASN A 441 -3.04 15.03 21.30
C ASN A 441 -2.97 16.39 20.57
N ASP A 442 -2.06 16.55 19.61
CA ASP A 442 -1.87 17.82 18.90
C ASP A 442 -2.95 18.12 17.87
N PHE A 443 -3.57 17.08 17.29
CA PHE A 443 -4.61 17.20 16.27
C PHE A 443 -5.93 16.51 16.61
N GLY A 444 -5.93 15.62 17.60
CA GLY A 444 -7.09 14.89 18.11
C GLY A 444 -7.41 15.24 19.56
N VAL A 445 -8.25 14.41 20.16
CA VAL A 445 -8.59 14.44 21.59
C VAL A 445 -8.50 13.02 22.12
N ARG A 446 -7.55 12.73 23.00
CA ARG A 446 -7.59 11.50 23.80
C ARG A 446 -8.52 11.67 24.98
N VAL A 447 -9.32 10.65 25.25
CA VAL A 447 -10.17 10.57 26.45
C VAL A 447 -9.94 9.19 27.07
N ALA A 448 -9.69 9.15 28.37
CA ALA A 448 -9.51 7.90 29.10
C ALA A 448 -10.82 7.07 29.09
N GLU A 449 -10.72 5.74 29.17
CA GLU A 449 -11.92 4.87 29.16
C GLU A 449 -12.82 5.14 30.38
N ALA A 450 -12.24 5.60 31.50
CA ALA A 450 -12.96 6.02 32.70
C ALA A 450 -13.71 7.36 32.55
N ASP A 451 -13.23 8.26 31.68
CA ASP A 451 -13.78 9.61 31.49
C ASP A 451 -14.92 9.68 30.47
N ILE A 452 -15.31 8.55 29.86
CA ILE A 452 -16.42 8.47 28.91
C ILE A 452 -17.67 9.21 29.42
N PRO A 453 -18.17 9.06 30.67
CA PRO A 453 -19.35 9.79 31.14
C PRO A 453 -19.23 11.33 31.05
N ARG A 454 -17.98 11.84 31.17
CA ARG A 454 -17.61 13.26 31.15
C ARG A 454 -17.13 13.73 29.77
N LEU A 455 -17.20 12.90 28.73
CA LEU A 455 -16.80 13.23 27.36
C LEU A 455 -17.35 14.59 26.89
N HIS A 456 -18.59 14.88 27.23
CA HIS A 456 -19.25 16.14 26.90
C HIS A 456 -18.65 17.38 27.57
N THR A 457 -18.17 17.24 28.82
CA THR A 457 -17.44 18.30 29.53
C THR A 457 -16.06 18.51 28.89
N ILE A 458 -15.38 17.42 28.53
CA ILE A 458 -14.05 17.46 27.91
C ILE A 458 -14.11 18.14 26.54
N LEU A 459 -15.02 17.71 25.66
CA LEU A 459 -15.18 18.33 24.34
C LEU A 459 -15.75 19.76 24.40
N GLY A 460 -16.53 20.08 25.45
CA GLY A 460 -17.05 21.42 25.69
C GLY A 460 -16.01 22.41 26.21
N ALA A 461 -14.94 21.93 26.86
CA ALA A 461 -13.85 22.76 27.37
C ALA A 461 -12.87 23.24 26.27
N ILE A 462 -12.88 22.59 25.09
CA ILE A 462 -11.99 22.94 23.97
C ILE A 462 -12.49 24.23 23.31
N GLY A 463 -11.81 25.34 23.62
CA GLY A 463 -12.12 26.65 23.07
C GLY A 463 -11.87 26.79 21.56
N PRO A 464 -12.38 27.86 20.91
CA PRO A 464 -12.24 28.06 19.47
C PRO A 464 -10.79 28.09 18.98
N GLU A 465 -9.87 28.67 19.77
CA GLU A 465 -8.44 28.77 19.42
C GLU A 465 -7.73 27.41 19.45
N GLU A 466 -7.95 26.63 20.51
CA GLU A 466 -7.39 25.27 20.63
C GLU A 466 -7.94 24.36 19.53
N TYR A 467 -9.24 24.44 19.27
CA TYR A 467 -9.87 23.72 18.17
C TYR A 467 -9.27 24.13 16.81
N ALA A 468 -9.05 25.42 16.57
CA ALA A 468 -8.41 25.91 15.35
C ALA A 468 -6.95 25.43 15.24
N ARG A 469 -6.20 25.35 16.35
CA ARG A 469 -4.86 24.74 16.41
C ARG A 469 -4.91 23.27 16.00
N LYS A 470 -5.78 22.46 16.64
CA LYS A 470 -5.95 21.04 16.31
C LYS A 470 -6.30 20.83 14.83
N VAL A 471 -7.19 21.65 14.27
CA VAL A 471 -7.55 21.60 12.84
C VAL A 471 -6.38 21.92 11.91
N ARG A 472 -5.47 22.85 12.28
CA ARG A 472 -4.24 23.12 11.51
C ARG A 472 -3.28 21.93 11.56
N SER A 473 -3.00 21.40 12.76
CA SER A 473 -2.14 20.21 12.93
C SER A 473 -2.69 18.98 12.21
N LEU A 474 -4.03 18.81 12.20
CA LEU A 474 -4.71 17.70 11.55
C LEU A 474 -4.43 17.60 10.04
N ARG A 475 -4.14 18.72 9.37
CA ARG A 475 -3.78 18.72 7.94
C ARG A 475 -2.47 17.98 7.68
N CYS A 476 -1.46 18.16 8.54
CA CYS A 476 -0.21 17.42 8.40
C CYS A 476 -0.40 15.95 8.77
N ALA A 477 -1.02 15.68 9.93
CA ALA A 477 -1.33 14.31 10.35
C ALA A 477 -2.11 13.53 9.27
N ALA A 478 -3.07 14.15 8.59
CA ALA A 478 -3.83 13.52 7.51
C ALA A 478 -2.98 13.13 6.28
N GLN A 479 -1.89 13.85 5.97
CA GLN A 479 -0.93 13.44 4.94
C GLN A 479 -0.24 12.13 5.35
N HIS A 480 0.27 12.05 6.58
CA HIS A 480 0.86 10.82 7.12
C HIS A 480 -0.13 9.64 7.16
N MET A 481 -1.45 9.87 7.20
CA MET A 481 -2.47 8.81 7.13
C MET A 481 -2.89 8.44 5.70
N ALA A 482 -2.64 9.29 4.71
CA ALA A 482 -3.08 9.11 3.33
C ALA A 482 -2.08 8.28 2.53
N PHE A 483 -2.58 7.46 1.61
CA PHE A 483 -1.75 6.83 0.58
C PHE A 483 -1.96 7.63 -0.72
N SER A 484 -1.02 8.52 -1.08
CA SER A 484 -1.19 9.42 -2.25
C SER A 484 -1.26 8.67 -3.59
N SER A 485 -0.74 7.45 -3.61
CA SER A 485 -0.94 6.42 -4.62
C SER A 485 -2.41 5.95 -4.81
N VAL A 486 -3.32 6.29 -3.88
CA VAL A 486 -4.73 5.92 -3.86
C VAL A 486 -5.64 7.15 -3.87
N THR A 487 -5.20 8.22 -3.20
CA THR A 487 -5.95 9.48 -3.12
C THR A 487 -5.57 10.50 -4.19
N GLY A 488 -4.42 10.34 -4.87
CA GLY A 488 -3.79 11.47 -5.55
C GLY A 488 -3.53 12.63 -4.57
N ALA A 489 -3.40 13.84 -5.11
CA ALA A 489 -3.19 15.08 -4.38
C ALA A 489 -4.51 15.73 -3.90
N TYR A 490 -5.43 14.96 -3.30
CA TYR A 490 -6.77 15.46 -2.93
C TYR A 490 -6.79 16.50 -1.80
N MET A 491 -5.64 16.76 -1.16
CA MET A 491 -5.42 17.82 -0.18
C MET A 491 -4.51 18.92 -0.76
N GLY A 492 -4.20 18.88 -2.06
CA GLY A 492 -3.16 19.70 -2.69
C GLY A 492 -1.74 19.30 -2.24
N GLU A 493 -1.56 18.08 -1.75
CA GLU A 493 -0.30 17.54 -1.27
C GLU A 493 0.53 16.91 -2.40
N SER A 494 1.85 16.96 -2.26
CA SER A 494 2.79 16.33 -3.19
C SER A 494 3.02 14.83 -2.94
N GLY A 495 2.39 14.26 -1.91
CA GLY A 495 2.67 12.91 -1.44
C GLY A 495 4.00 12.74 -0.68
N ARG A 496 4.78 13.81 -0.45
CA ARG A 496 6.07 13.79 0.30
C ARG A 496 5.95 13.12 1.67
N PHE A 497 4.86 13.43 2.36
CA PHE A 497 4.59 13.01 3.73
C PHE A 497 3.55 11.89 3.79
N ASP A 498 3.33 11.15 2.68
CA ASP A 498 2.30 10.12 2.64
C ASP A 498 2.63 8.91 3.53
N ALA A 499 1.66 8.05 3.80
CA ALA A 499 1.79 6.90 4.68
C ALA A 499 2.88 5.88 4.26
N PHE A 500 3.26 5.87 2.97
CA PHE A 500 4.36 5.04 2.48
C PHE A 500 5.70 5.70 2.79
N GLU A 501 5.87 6.98 2.44
CA GLU A 501 7.09 7.73 2.75
C GLU A 501 7.32 7.86 4.27
N THR A 502 6.25 7.95 5.06
CA THR A 502 6.32 8.02 6.53
C THR A 502 6.90 6.75 7.15
N LEU A 503 6.56 5.56 6.62
CA LEU A 503 7.24 4.32 7.06
C LEU A 503 8.73 4.37 6.69
N LEU A 504 9.07 4.82 5.49
CA LEU A 504 10.47 4.93 5.06
C LEU A 504 11.26 5.96 5.89
N ALA A 505 10.66 7.08 6.28
CA ALA A 505 11.29 8.07 7.16
C ALA A 505 11.61 7.47 8.55
N VAL A 506 10.64 6.77 9.17
CA VAL A 506 10.85 6.06 10.44
C VAL A 506 11.93 4.98 10.32
N LEU A 507 11.92 4.18 9.25
CA LEU A 507 12.93 3.15 9.02
C LEU A 507 14.33 3.75 8.78
N ALA A 508 14.45 4.86 8.05
CA ALA A 508 15.73 5.57 7.88
C ALA A 508 16.25 6.11 9.22
N ALA A 509 15.40 6.74 10.02
CA ALA A 509 15.78 7.26 11.33
C ALA A 509 16.25 6.13 12.27
N ARG A 510 15.51 5.01 12.32
CA ARG A 510 15.94 3.82 13.08
C ARG A 510 17.22 3.17 12.55
N ALA A 511 17.55 3.34 11.27
CA ALA A 511 18.83 2.88 10.71
C ALA A 511 20.01 3.83 11.05
N ARG A 512 19.76 5.14 11.19
CA ARG A 512 20.74 6.13 11.67
C ARG A 512 20.97 6.05 13.18
N HIS A 513 19.92 5.74 13.94
CA HIS A 513 19.90 5.77 15.40
C HIS A 513 19.42 4.42 15.99
N PRO A 514 20.15 3.31 15.76
CA PRO A 514 19.68 1.95 16.09
C PRO A 514 19.43 1.72 17.59
N ASP A 515 20.20 2.38 18.45
CA ASP A 515 20.10 2.27 19.91
C ASP A 515 19.16 3.31 20.54
N THR A 516 18.58 4.21 19.73
CA THR A 516 17.61 5.20 20.22
C THR A 516 16.22 4.59 20.29
N PRO A 517 15.56 4.55 21.47
CA PRO A 517 14.23 3.99 21.58
C PRO A 517 13.19 4.90 20.90
N PRO A 518 12.08 4.35 20.35
CA PRO A 518 11.16 5.07 19.49
C PRO A 518 10.65 6.41 20.03
N GLU A 519 10.38 6.52 21.34
CA GLU A 519 9.87 7.74 21.98
C GLU A 519 10.88 8.89 22.02
N ARG A 520 12.18 8.61 21.84
CA ARG A 520 13.23 9.63 21.74
C ARG A 520 13.75 9.82 20.31
N LEU A 521 13.24 9.07 19.33
CA LEU A 521 13.79 9.05 17.98
C LEU A 521 13.68 10.41 17.25
N ARG A 522 12.57 11.16 17.43
CA ARG A 522 12.45 12.53 16.89
C ARG A 522 13.45 13.50 17.49
N GLN A 523 13.71 13.40 18.79
CA GLN A 523 14.68 14.27 19.47
C GLN A 523 16.12 14.00 19.00
N ALA A 524 16.41 12.74 18.62
CA ALA A 524 17.72 12.33 18.09
C ALA A 524 17.90 12.57 16.58
N ASP A 525 16.81 12.61 15.82
CA ASP A 525 16.82 12.71 14.35
C ASP A 525 16.04 13.96 13.87
N PRO A 526 16.73 15.11 13.66
CA PRO A 526 16.10 16.36 13.20
C PRO A 526 15.43 16.27 11.83
N VAL A 527 15.82 15.30 10.99
CA VAL A 527 15.18 15.08 9.69
C VAL A 527 13.85 14.35 9.86
N LEU A 528 13.75 13.38 10.78
CA LEU A 528 12.49 12.75 11.16
C LEU A 528 11.55 13.75 11.84
N ASP A 529 12.09 14.60 12.73
CA ASP A 529 11.32 15.63 13.41
C ASP A 529 10.65 16.61 12.43
N ALA A 530 11.45 17.19 11.52
CA ALA A 530 10.93 18.06 10.47
C ALA A 530 9.93 17.32 9.57
N PHE A 531 10.20 16.06 9.22
CA PHE A 531 9.30 15.26 8.38
C PHE A 531 7.93 15.04 9.02
N MET A 532 7.87 14.72 10.32
CA MET A 532 6.62 14.44 11.05
C MET A 532 5.76 15.70 11.29
N ASP A 533 6.33 16.88 11.12
CA ASP A 533 5.63 18.17 11.15
C ASP A 533 5.30 18.69 9.72
N CYS A 534 5.53 17.88 8.69
CA CYS A 534 5.42 18.27 7.28
C CYS A 534 6.29 19.48 6.89
N ARG A 535 7.40 19.70 7.60
CA ARG A 535 8.38 20.76 7.34
C ARG A 535 9.47 20.30 6.38
N GLU A 536 10.24 21.25 5.89
CA GLU A 536 11.50 20.94 5.20
C GLU A 536 12.57 20.54 6.22
N GLY A 537 13.43 19.59 5.86
CA GLY A 537 14.54 19.16 6.71
C GLY A 537 15.63 20.22 6.82
N PRO A 538 16.48 20.15 7.87
CA PRO A 538 17.51 21.15 8.13
C PRO A 538 18.53 21.33 7.00
N ASP A 539 18.74 20.31 6.17
CA ASP A 539 19.69 20.36 5.04
C ASP A 539 19.16 21.13 3.82
N GLY A 540 17.88 21.56 3.82
CA GLY A 540 17.20 22.12 2.66
C GLY A 540 16.82 21.04 1.64
N GLY A 541 15.54 20.95 1.28
CA GLY A 541 15.05 19.85 0.46
C GLY A 541 15.51 19.91 -1.00
N GLY A 542 16.61 19.26 -1.37
CA GLY A 542 16.88 18.88 -2.77
C GLY A 542 18.32 18.91 -3.29
N ALA A 543 19.31 19.35 -2.50
CA ALA A 543 20.72 19.35 -2.95
C ALA A 543 21.68 19.12 -1.78
N ALA A 544 22.85 18.54 -2.07
CA ALA A 544 23.98 18.39 -1.15
C ALA A 544 23.82 17.41 0.05
N LEU A 545 23.40 16.17 -0.21
CA LEU A 545 23.95 15.00 0.49
C LEU A 545 24.51 13.98 -0.50
N VAL A 546 25.44 14.44 -1.34
CA VAL A 546 26.43 13.54 -1.95
C VAL A 546 27.32 13.05 -0.82
N ARG A 547 27.30 11.75 -0.52
CA ARG A 547 28.37 11.14 0.27
C ARG A 547 29.67 11.38 -0.49
N GLU A 548 30.63 12.08 0.10
CA GLU A 548 31.97 12.14 -0.47
C GLU A 548 32.54 10.72 -0.54
N ASP A 549 32.67 10.20 -1.76
CA ASP A 549 33.50 9.04 -2.00
C ASP A 549 34.94 9.41 -1.61
N VAL A 550 35.47 8.70 -0.62
CA VAL A 550 36.85 8.87 -0.16
C VAL A 550 37.77 8.66 -1.35
N LYS A 551 38.41 9.75 -1.81
CA LYS A 551 39.39 9.71 -2.89
C LYS A 551 40.56 8.83 -2.47
N VAL A 552 40.63 7.63 -3.03
CA VAL A 552 41.85 6.81 -3.01
C VAL A 552 42.86 7.50 -3.91
N ASP A 553 43.93 8.00 -3.31
CA ASP A 553 44.98 8.73 -4.02
C ASP A 553 45.85 7.75 -4.83
N VAL A 554 45.62 7.70 -6.15
CA VAL A 554 46.44 6.92 -7.08
C VAL A 554 47.58 7.81 -7.58
N GLY A 555 48.75 7.62 -6.98
CA GLY A 555 49.94 8.44 -7.23
C GLY A 555 50.34 8.52 -8.71
N ARG A 556 50.82 9.70 -9.12
CA ARG A 556 51.22 10.02 -10.49
C ARG A 556 52.46 9.22 -10.92
N GLY A 557 52.36 8.49 -12.03
CA GLY A 557 53.50 8.14 -12.89
C GLY A 557 53.78 9.28 -13.89
N PRO A 558 55.05 9.50 -14.31
CA PRO A 558 55.41 10.60 -15.21
C PRO A 558 55.05 10.33 -16.69
N PRO A 559 54.91 11.37 -17.53
CA PRO A 559 54.46 11.22 -18.90
C PRO A 559 55.60 10.84 -19.86
N LEU A 560 55.30 9.95 -20.81
CA LEU A 560 56.09 9.75 -22.02
C LEU A 560 55.18 9.89 -23.23
N GLY A 561 55.35 10.97 -23.99
CA GLY A 561 54.70 11.15 -25.28
C GLY A 561 55.55 10.59 -26.42
N ARG A 562 54.90 10.03 -27.44
CA ARG A 562 55.38 9.99 -28.83
C ARG A 562 54.24 9.67 -29.78
N GLU A 563 54.18 10.41 -30.88
CA GLU A 563 53.26 10.18 -32.00
C GLU A 563 53.68 8.93 -32.80
N VAL A 564 52.72 8.14 -33.30
CA VAL A 564 52.86 7.46 -34.61
C VAL A 564 51.52 7.42 -35.38
N ARG A 565 51.54 8.14 -36.50
CA ARG A 565 50.76 8.08 -37.76
C ARG A 565 49.69 6.99 -37.98
N ARG A 566 48.56 7.43 -38.57
CA ARG A 566 47.71 6.62 -39.48
C ARG A 566 48.40 6.38 -40.83
N PRO A 567 48.07 5.28 -41.54
CA PRO A 567 48.07 5.23 -43.00
C PRO A 567 46.64 5.08 -43.56
N GLU A 568 46.46 5.46 -44.83
CA GLU A 568 45.18 5.47 -45.55
C GLU A 568 45.04 4.31 -46.56
N GLY A 569 43.79 3.98 -46.91
CA GLY A 569 43.41 3.59 -48.27
C GLY A 569 43.46 2.10 -48.67
N LYS A 570 42.29 1.52 -48.96
CA LYS A 570 41.71 1.47 -50.33
C LYS A 570 40.38 0.69 -50.35
N ALA A 571 39.53 1.00 -51.32
CA ALA A 571 38.24 0.34 -51.55
C ALA A 571 38.31 -0.63 -52.75
N VAL A 572 37.51 -1.70 -52.72
CA VAL A 572 37.09 -2.52 -53.87
C VAL A 572 35.63 -2.94 -53.67
N THR A 573 34.89 -3.17 -54.75
CA THR A 573 33.41 -3.14 -54.83
C THR A 573 32.72 -4.48 -55.12
N ALA A 574 31.49 -4.61 -54.58
CA ALA A 574 30.27 -5.20 -55.17
C ALA A 574 30.06 -6.73 -55.30
N GLY A 575 28.77 -7.12 -55.16
CA GLY A 575 28.18 -8.46 -55.29
C GLY A 575 27.14 -8.73 -54.18
N GLN A 576 25.86 -8.33 -54.31
CA GLN A 576 24.73 -9.12 -54.85
C GLN A 576 24.50 -10.46 -54.09
N THR A 577 23.30 -10.86 -53.63
CA THR A 577 21.90 -10.53 -54.02
C THR A 577 20.91 -10.51 -52.84
N ALA A 578 19.71 -10.00 -53.08
CA ALA A 578 18.50 -10.23 -52.27
C ALA A 578 17.29 -10.42 -53.22
N PRO A 579 16.23 -11.17 -52.85
CA PRO A 579 14.97 -11.18 -53.58
C PRO A 579 13.85 -10.45 -52.82
N GLN A 580 13.22 -9.47 -53.50
CA GLN A 580 11.84 -9.05 -53.20
C GLN A 580 10.88 -9.80 -54.12
N LEU A 581 9.62 -9.98 -53.68
CA LEU A 581 8.50 -10.05 -54.60
C LEU A 581 7.23 -9.48 -53.95
N ILE A 582 6.43 -8.82 -54.79
CA ILE A 582 5.31 -7.91 -54.47
C ILE A 582 4.09 -8.50 -55.22
N VAL A 583 2.84 -8.47 -54.73
CA VAL A 583 1.78 -7.51 -55.16
C VAL A 583 0.39 -7.96 -54.64
N GLN A 584 -0.31 -7.02 -53.99
CA GLN A 584 -1.78 -6.73 -53.96
C GLN A 584 -2.85 -7.84 -54.11
N HIS A 585 -3.90 -7.74 -53.27
CA HIS A 585 -5.24 -7.31 -53.76
C HIS A 585 -6.12 -6.72 -52.63
N GLN A 586 -7.18 -5.97 -53.01
CA GLN A 586 -8.01 -5.15 -52.12
C GLN A 586 -9.44 -5.68 -51.89
N ARG A 587 -9.97 -5.38 -50.69
CA ARG A 587 -11.38 -5.07 -50.30
C ARG A 587 -12.54 -5.36 -51.28
N LYS A 588 -13.51 -6.15 -50.79
CA LYS A 588 -15.00 -5.92 -50.72
C LYS A 588 -15.59 -7.11 -49.91
N ALA A 589 -16.52 -7.06 -48.95
CA ALA A 589 -17.60 -6.17 -48.51
C ALA A 589 -19.01 -6.76 -48.76
N LEU A 590 -19.75 -6.91 -47.64
CA LEU A 590 -21.21 -6.95 -47.46
C LEU A 590 -22.03 -8.26 -47.53
N ALA A 591 -22.96 -8.31 -46.56
CA ALA A 591 -24.31 -8.90 -46.58
C ALA A 591 -24.51 -10.44 -46.53
N LEU A 592 -25.07 -10.89 -45.39
CA LEU A 592 -26.41 -11.49 -45.35
C LEU A 592 -27.02 -11.35 -43.94
N ARG A 593 -28.32 -11.03 -43.87
CA ARG A 593 -29.14 -10.87 -42.65
C ARG A 593 -30.57 -11.31 -42.98
N ALA A 594 -31.35 -11.67 -41.96
CA ALA A 594 -32.71 -12.26 -41.99
C ALA A 594 -32.77 -13.76 -42.38
N GLY A 595 -33.67 -14.59 -41.84
CA GLY A 595 -34.70 -14.41 -40.77
C GLY A 595 -34.53 -15.45 -39.63
N ALA A 596 -35.08 -15.24 -38.42
CA ALA A 596 -36.47 -15.58 -38.02
C ALA A 596 -36.67 -17.13 -37.81
N THR A 597 -37.27 -17.67 -36.74
CA THR A 597 -38.08 -17.09 -35.63
C THR A 597 -38.31 -18.10 -34.47
N ALA A 598 -38.87 -17.62 -33.35
CA ALA A 598 -39.75 -18.32 -32.38
C ALA A 598 -39.17 -19.14 -31.19
N ALA A 599 -40.04 -19.30 -30.17
CA ALA A 599 -39.93 -19.98 -28.86
C ALA A 599 -38.82 -19.44 -27.92
N SER A 600 -39.09 -18.61 -26.89
CA SER A 600 -40.11 -18.59 -25.82
C SER A 600 -39.76 -19.42 -24.57
N ALA A 601 -39.59 -18.67 -23.48
CA ALA A 601 -39.96 -19.00 -22.10
C ALA A 601 -39.20 -20.04 -21.25
N GLU A 602 -39.08 -19.61 -19.99
CA GLU A 602 -39.25 -20.37 -18.75
C GLU A 602 -38.06 -20.86 -17.92
N ARG A 603 -38.39 -20.99 -16.63
CA ARG A 603 -37.51 -21.01 -15.45
C ARG A 603 -37.53 -22.41 -14.87
N HIS A 604 -36.45 -22.87 -14.25
CA HIS A 604 -36.42 -23.66 -13.00
C HIS A 604 -34.96 -23.60 -12.51
N SER A 605 -34.62 -23.14 -11.31
CA SER A 605 -35.05 -23.55 -9.97
C SER A 605 -34.59 -24.97 -9.58
N VAL A 606 -33.46 -24.96 -8.88
CA VAL A 606 -32.90 -25.95 -7.95
C VAL A 606 -33.92 -26.86 -7.24
N SER A 607 -33.55 -28.14 -7.10
CA SER A 607 -33.72 -29.01 -5.91
C SER A 607 -32.64 -30.11 -6.02
N GLU A 608 -31.86 -30.52 -5.02
CA GLU A 608 -32.01 -30.79 -3.57
C GLU A 608 -32.18 -32.28 -3.22
N ALA A 609 -31.43 -32.68 -2.20
CA ALA A 609 -31.58 -33.85 -1.33
C ALA A 609 -30.72 -33.55 -0.07
N LEU A 610 -31.12 -33.82 1.18
CA LEU A 610 -32.28 -34.59 1.66
C LEU A 610 -32.55 -34.26 3.16
N LEU A 611 -33.82 -34.38 3.59
CA LEU A 611 -34.34 -34.49 4.98
C LEU A 611 -34.47 -33.20 5.84
N GLY A 612 -35.59 -32.89 6.51
CA GLY A 612 -36.96 -33.46 6.43
C GLY A 612 -37.76 -33.41 7.75
N SER A 613 -38.95 -32.77 7.77
CA SER A 613 -40.15 -33.18 8.55
C SER A 613 -41.35 -32.19 8.41
N VAL A 614 -42.50 -32.75 8.01
CA VAL A 614 -43.93 -32.46 8.37
C VAL A 614 -44.22 -31.17 9.19
N GLY A 615 -45.22 -30.30 8.93
CA GLY A 615 -46.42 -30.19 8.05
C GLY A 615 -47.29 -29.00 8.57
N GLN A 616 -48.50 -28.62 8.13
CA GLN A 616 -49.40 -28.89 7.00
C GLN A 616 -50.50 -27.76 6.97
N GLN A 617 -51.27 -27.58 5.86
CA GLN A 617 -52.48 -26.70 5.71
C GLN A 617 -52.25 -25.16 5.71
N GLY A 618 -52.96 -24.30 4.95
CA GLY A 618 -53.89 -24.50 3.83
C GLY A 618 -54.68 -23.23 3.41
N ALA A 619 -54.91 -23.02 2.09
CA ALA A 619 -55.94 -22.18 1.42
C ALA A 619 -56.01 -20.63 1.68
N ALA A 620 -55.88 -19.73 0.67
CA ALA A 620 -56.93 -19.19 -0.26
C ALA A 620 -57.53 -17.83 0.21
N ARG A 621 -58.10 -16.88 -0.57
CA ARG A 621 -58.31 -16.65 -2.03
C ARG A 621 -58.78 -15.18 -2.32
N HIS A 622 -58.62 -14.70 -3.57
CA HIS A 622 -59.36 -13.63 -4.32
C HIS A 622 -59.32 -12.11 -3.94
N GLY A 623 -59.44 -11.25 -4.98
CA GLY A 623 -59.67 -9.77 -4.97
C GLY A 623 -61.15 -9.43 -5.30
N PRO A 624 -61.53 -8.47 -6.19
CA PRO A 624 -60.74 -7.51 -7.03
C PRO A 624 -61.39 -6.09 -7.29
N ALA A 625 -60.86 -5.35 -8.29
CA ALA A 625 -61.56 -4.45 -9.28
C ALA A 625 -61.69 -2.90 -9.14
N GLY A 626 -61.78 -2.23 -10.32
CA GLY A 626 -62.04 -0.78 -10.60
C GLY A 626 -60.81 0.01 -11.09
N GLU A 627 -60.59 0.50 -12.33
CA GLU A 627 -61.33 0.81 -13.58
C GLU A 627 -61.59 2.33 -13.84
N ARG A 628 -61.03 2.89 -14.95
CA ARG A 628 -61.66 3.86 -15.91
C ARG A 628 -60.72 4.29 -17.08
N ARG A 629 -61.29 4.96 -18.09
CA ARG A 629 -60.84 5.05 -19.51
C ARG A 629 -60.67 6.51 -20.03
N SER A 630 -59.66 6.74 -20.88
CA SER A 630 -59.60 7.45 -22.22
C SER A 630 -60.35 8.80 -22.46
N LEU A 631 -59.89 9.77 -23.30
CA LEU A 631 -59.67 9.72 -24.78
C LEU A 631 -58.99 11.01 -25.37
N LEU A 632 -58.40 10.90 -26.58
CA LEU A 632 -58.17 11.92 -27.67
C LEU A 632 -57.23 13.15 -27.41
N GLY A 633 -56.41 13.62 -28.37
CA GLY A 633 -55.99 13.09 -29.69
C GLY A 633 -55.14 14.05 -30.57
N ALA A 634 -54.29 13.51 -31.48
CA ALA A 634 -53.73 14.02 -32.77
C ALA A 634 -53.10 15.46 -32.89
N LYS A 635 -52.33 15.88 -33.93
CA LYS A 635 -51.30 15.35 -34.89
C LYS A 635 -50.71 16.58 -35.63
N GLY A 636 -49.45 16.56 -36.10
CA GLY A 636 -48.91 17.60 -37.02
C GLY A 636 -47.37 17.58 -37.17
N ASN A 637 -46.81 17.82 -38.37
CA ASN A 637 -45.41 17.49 -38.70
C ASN A 637 -44.82 18.35 -39.87
N HIS A 638 -43.48 18.52 -39.89
CA HIS A 638 -42.60 19.08 -40.97
C HIS A 638 -42.83 20.56 -41.43
N ASP A 639 -41.83 21.37 -41.85
CA ASP A 639 -40.96 21.15 -43.03
C ASP A 639 -39.59 21.94 -43.10
N HIS A 640 -39.00 22.12 -44.30
CA HIS A 640 -37.55 22.22 -44.62
C HIS A 640 -36.93 23.58 -45.11
N LYS A 641 -35.69 23.92 -44.64
CA LYS A 641 -34.47 24.44 -45.39
C LYS A 641 -34.53 25.78 -46.23
N PRO A 642 -33.42 26.29 -46.88
CA PRO A 642 -31.98 26.45 -46.52
C PRO A 642 -31.26 27.77 -47.01
N ARG A 643 -29.91 27.86 -46.83
CA ARG A 643 -28.88 28.77 -47.49
C ARG A 643 -28.76 30.21 -46.91
N GLN A 644 -27.65 30.97 -47.04
CA GLN A 644 -26.45 30.89 -47.91
C GLN A 644 -25.14 31.44 -47.23
N ARG A 645 -23.99 31.50 -47.94
CA ARG A 645 -22.64 31.88 -47.43
C ARG A 645 -22.20 33.29 -47.87
N HIS A 646 -21.30 33.94 -47.12
CA HIS A 646 -20.35 34.93 -47.67
C HIS A 646 -18.94 34.85 -47.03
N ARG A 647 -17.92 35.23 -47.81
CA ARG A 647 -16.51 35.51 -47.45
C ARG A 647 -16.14 36.88 -48.03
N PRO A 648 -15.27 37.66 -47.36
CA PRO A 648 -14.02 38.15 -47.97
C PRO A 648 -12.84 38.02 -46.96
N ALA A 649 -11.57 38.37 -47.22
CA ALA A 649 -10.77 38.55 -48.44
C ALA A 649 -9.28 38.32 -48.08
N VAL A 650 -8.37 38.30 -49.06
CA VAL A 650 -6.92 38.08 -48.90
C VAL A 650 -6.15 39.40 -48.92
N ALA A 651 -5.09 39.52 -48.12
CA ALA A 651 -4.03 40.52 -48.28
C ALA A 651 -2.65 39.85 -48.20
N GLN A 652 -1.66 40.37 -48.95
CA GLN A 652 -0.33 39.79 -49.10
C GLN A 652 0.79 40.82 -48.86
N LYS A 653 1.98 40.30 -48.47
CA LYS A 653 3.32 40.93 -48.51
C LYS A 653 3.62 42.05 -47.48
N PRO A 654 4.91 42.34 -47.19
CA PRO A 654 6.14 41.86 -47.86
C PRO A 654 7.12 41.05 -46.99
N SER A 655 8.10 40.47 -47.68
CA SER A 655 9.28 39.78 -47.15
C SER A 655 10.38 40.76 -46.70
N GLY A 656 11.00 40.50 -45.55
CA GLY A 656 12.24 41.15 -45.12
C GLY A 656 13.10 40.20 -44.30
N MET A 657 14.34 39.95 -44.73
CA MET A 657 15.34 39.21 -43.95
C MET A 657 16.07 40.17 -43.02
N ALA A 658 16.14 39.87 -41.72
CA ALA A 658 17.07 40.52 -40.80
C ALA A 658 17.50 39.58 -39.67
N ALA A 659 18.82 39.53 -39.46
CA ALA A 659 19.62 38.95 -38.39
C ALA A 659 18.94 38.23 -37.20
N ALA A 660 19.44 37.03 -36.90
CA ALA A 660 19.19 36.35 -35.63
C ALA A 660 19.86 37.08 -34.45
N SER A 661 19.13 37.26 -33.35
CA SER A 661 19.70 37.56 -32.03
C SER A 661 19.32 36.42 -31.08
N MET A 662 20.31 35.75 -30.49
CA MET A 662 20.08 34.70 -29.51
C MET A 662 19.66 35.32 -28.17
N HIS A 663 18.37 35.21 -27.85
CA HIS A 663 17.92 35.39 -26.47
C HIS A 663 17.85 34.04 -25.76
N ASN A 664 18.42 34.01 -24.55
CA ASN A 664 18.38 32.86 -23.65
C ASN A 664 16.92 32.42 -23.44
N ALA A 665 16.55 31.28 -24.03
CA ALA A 665 15.31 30.62 -23.71
C ALA A 665 15.44 29.95 -22.34
N THR A 666 15.16 30.71 -21.27
CA THR A 666 14.88 30.15 -19.95
C THR A 666 13.80 29.09 -20.15
N ALA A 667 14.13 27.82 -19.93
CA ALA A 667 13.20 26.73 -20.18
C ALA A 667 11.99 26.90 -19.27
N ILE A 668 10.85 27.31 -19.83
CA ILE A 668 9.59 27.41 -19.10
C ILE A 668 9.18 25.99 -18.73
N ILE A 669 9.56 25.56 -17.53
CA ILE A 669 9.11 24.31 -16.94
C ILE A 669 7.61 24.47 -16.75
N ARG A 670 6.82 23.96 -17.71
CA ARG A 670 5.37 23.88 -17.57
C ARG A 670 5.08 23.10 -16.29
N PRO A 671 4.27 23.65 -15.35
CA PRO A 671 3.95 22.93 -14.12
C PRO A 671 3.37 21.57 -14.48
N ARG A 672 3.98 20.50 -13.97
CA ARG A 672 3.51 19.13 -14.21
C ARG A 672 2.10 19.01 -13.61
N ARG A 673 1.11 18.68 -14.43
CA ARG A 673 -0.26 18.52 -13.94
C ARG A 673 -0.32 17.43 -12.89
N VAL A 674 -0.88 17.73 -11.73
CA VAL A 674 -0.92 16.80 -10.60
C VAL A 674 -2.18 15.93 -10.69
N CYS A 675 -2.00 14.65 -10.40
CA CYS A 675 -3.11 13.71 -10.35
C CYS A 675 -3.96 13.91 -9.08
N SER A 676 -5.25 14.20 -9.23
CA SER A 676 -6.19 14.35 -8.09
C SER A 676 -7.45 13.51 -8.29
N VAL A 677 -8.06 13.11 -7.16
CA VAL A 677 -9.40 12.52 -7.09
C VAL A 677 -10.41 13.45 -6.42
N SER A 678 -10.00 14.66 -6.02
CA SER A 678 -10.91 15.64 -5.46
C SER A 678 -11.84 16.21 -6.54
N PRO A 679 -13.15 16.36 -6.28
CA PRO A 679 -14.04 17.07 -7.20
C PRO A 679 -13.79 18.58 -7.23
N PHE A 680 -12.92 19.13 -6.37
CA PHE A 680 -12.54 20.54 -6.39
C PHE A 680 -11.45 20.87 -7.43
N ASP A 681 -10.90 19.86 -8.13
CA ASP A 681 -9.82 20.01 -9.12
C ASP A 681 -10.26 19.74 -10.57
N THR A 682 -11.55 19.47 -10.83
CA THR A 682 -12.01 19.06 -12.17
C THR A 682 -11.85 20.12 -13.25
N GLU A 683 -11.74 21.39 -12.88
CA GLU A 683 -11.56 22.54 -13.78
C GLU A 683 -10.16 23.18 -13.66
N ASP A 684 -9.27 22.60 -12.85
CA ASP A 684 -7.93 23.16 -12.64
C ASP A 684 -6.97 22.76 -13.78
N PRO A 685 -6.40 23.71 -14.55
CA PRO A 685 -5.43 23.39 -15.60
C PRO A 685 -4.12 22.80 -15.07
N ALA A 686 -3.80 22.99 -13.78
CA ALA A 686 -2.64 22.40 -13.09
C ALA A 686 -2.93 21.02 -12.47
N ALA A 687 -4.17 20.51 -12.57
CA ALA A 687 -4.52 19.16 -12.17
C ALA A 687 -5.09 18.35 -13.34
N PHE A 688 -5.34 17.05 -13.11
CA PHE A 688 -6.23 16.28 -13.96
C PHE A 688 -6.97 15.19 -13.16
N PRO A 689 -8.23 14.88 -13.51
CA PRO A 689 -9.03 13.90 -12.79
C PRO A 689 -8.58 12.47 -13.12
N CYS A 690 -7.93 11.81 -12.16
CA CYS A 690 -7.41 10.45 -12.34
C CYS A 690 -8.41 9.33 -12.07
N ARG A 691 -9.65 9.66 -11.75
CA ARG A 691 -10.70 8.70 -11.36
C ARG A 691 -10.94 7.62 -12.42
N SER A 692 -10.74 7.97 -13.70
CA SER A 692 -10.82 7.07 -14.87
C SER A 692 -9.62 6.12 -15.02
N LEU A 693 -8.52 6.36 -14.30
CA LEU A 693 -7.28 5.58 -14.41
C LEU A 693 -7.24 4.41 -13.41
N VAL A 694 -8.21 4.32 -12.50
CA VAL A 694 -8.42 3.15 -11.65
C VAL A 694 -9.22 2.09 -12.42
N LYS A 695 -8.53 1.06 -12.91
CA LYS A 695 -9.18 -0.09 -13.56
C LYS A 695 -9.72 -1.05 -12.48
N GLY A 696 -11.00 -0.90 -12.13
CA GLY A 696 -11.69 -1.75 -11.17
C GLY A 696 -11.67 -1.19 -9.75
N ILE A 697 -11.84 -2.06 -8.75
CA ILE A 697 -12.15 -1.63 -7.37
C ILE A 697 -10.90 -1.37 -6.52
N TYR A 698 -9.73 -1.92 -6.90
CA TYR A 698 -8.59 -2.08 -5.99
C TYR A 698 -7.21 -1.69 -6.51
N SER A 699 -6.96 -1.75 -7.82
CA SER A 699 -5.62 -1.54 -8.39
C SER A 699 -5.49 -0.15 -9.03
N PRO A 700 -4.73 0.79 -8.42
CA PRO A 700 -4.21 1.93 -9.16
C PRO A 700 -3.19 1.45 -10.22
N PRO A 701 -2.77 2.30 -11.18
CA PRO A 701 -1.68 1.95 -12.10
C PRO A 701 -0.36 1.69 -11.33
N PRO A 702 0.63 0.99 -11.93
CA PRO A 702 1.94 0.79 -11.31
C PRO A 702 2.56 2.11 -10.81
N GLY A 703 3.02 2.14 -9.56
CA GLY A 703 3.46 3.36 -8.85
C GLY A 703 2.34 4.20 -8.20
N GLY A 704 1.08 3.81 -8.39
CA GLY A 704 -0.09 4.49 -7.82
C GLY A 704 -0.59 5.67 -8.66
N LEU A 705 -1.74 6.22 -8.25
CA LEU A 705 -2.37 7.37 -8.90
C LEU A 705 -1.45 8.58 -9.00
N ILE A 706 -0.60 8.87 -8.01
CA ILE A 706 0.35 9.99 -8.12
C ILE A 706 1.40 9.81 -9.24
N CYS A 707 1.63 8.58 -9.72
CA CYS A 707 2.41 8.27 -10.93
C CYS A 707 1.54 8.11 -12.19
N ALA A 708 0.25 8.43 -12.15
CA ALA A 708 -0.62 8.28 -13.31
C ALA A 708 -0.23 9.28 -14.42
N GLY A 709 -0.22 8.84 -15.67
CA GLY A 709 0.10 9.68 -16.82
C GLY A 709 1.60 9.87 -17.11
N VAL A 710 2.53 9.35 -16.30
CA VAL A 710 3.95 9.28 -16.68
C VAL A 710 4.26 8.03 -17.50
N GLY A 711 5.14 8.14 -18.49
CA GLY A 711 5.49 7.04 -19.41
C GLY A 711 6.42 5.99 -18.78
N SER A 712 7.09 6.33 -17.69
CA SER A 712 7.94 5.44 -16.90
C SER A 712 7.81 5.73 -15.41
N VAL A 713 7.93 4.68 -14.59
CA VAL A 713 8.01 4.77 -13.13
C VAL A 713 9.16 5.68 -12.68
N SER A 714 10.29 5.68 -13.39
CA SER A 714 11.44 6.58 -13.13
C SER A 714 11.16 8.07 -13.38
N GLN A 715 10.02 8.41 -14.00
CA GLN A 715 9.58 9.80 -14.22
C GLN A 715 8.48 10.24 -13.23
N CYS A 716 8.05 9.35 -12.32
CA CYS A 716 6.95 9.60 -11.40
C CYS A 716 7.21 10.85 -10.53
N PRO A 717 6.21 11.70 -10.24
CA PRO A 717 6.35 12.87 -9.36
C PRO A 717 6.83 12.60 -7.92
N ARG A 718 7.00 11.34 -7.49
CA ARG A 718 7.64 10.96 -6.21
C ARG A 718 9.16 11.20 -6.17
N LEU A 719 9.69 12.01 -7.08
CA LEU A 719 11.09 12.41 -7.16
C LEU A 719 11.38 13.50 -6.11
N TRP A 720 11.69 13.06 -4.89
CA TRP A 720 12.44 13.84 -3.89
C TRP A 720 13.94 13.57 -4.06
N SER A 721 14.40 13.68 -5.31
CA SER A 721 15.75 13.44 -5.81
C SER A 721 16.27 14.69 -6.50
#